data_AF-A0A967K067-F1
#
_entry.id   AF-A0A967K067-F1
#
_cell.length_a   1.000
_cell.length_b   1.000
_cell.length_c   1.000
_cell.angle_alpha   90.00
_cell.angle_beta   90.00
_cell.angle_gamma   90.00
#
_symmetry.space_group_name_H-M   'P 1'
#
loop_
_entity.id
_entity.type
_entity.pdbx_description
1 polymer ?
#
loop_
_entity_poly.entity_id
_entity_poly.type
_entity_poly.pdbx_seq_one_letter_code
_entity_poly.pdbx_strand_id
1 'polypeptide(L)'
;MNNLKNRIIRELLPFINKPGRFIGNEIGSVRRSWEGRVKVALAFPDLYDIGMSNLGLSILYHIINTSEIGHAERVFAVSDDVAERMREKQIPLFSLESKVAVSEFDLLGFNSASELNYTNILSMIDLAGIPLLAKDRDENDPLIVIGGGCAFNPEPLAQFADFFFLGDAEEGIMEILETMNSRLNHSREEKLKFLAEIQGVYVPSFYRDEYSEDGKFRSLTPVDDLAPKKIKARVVRELKNSYYPSTPMVPAVEIVHDRLPVEIMRGCGHACRFCQATVIYKPARKRPVDDIISQVMTNLQKSGYDEVTLLSLSSGDYPEIETLVRRLVEKLRDKHVAVSLPSLRISGLSLELGKMITENKRTGLTFAPEAGTERLRKVINKPVDEDTLTEVLTEAFKQGWQTIKLYFMIGLPTETEDDLQGIADLIAKLNRISEKHRGRRNFNITISPYSPKAHTPWQWERQISIEETYKKIDFLKKAIRKRNVHLKFHDPKITWLEGVLGRGDRRIGDVILRAYRSGAHMDGWSENFDFEVWQKACREEGVDPERYLAERSTGNPLPWDHIEKGLSKESLLKEFAKSRGLTEAVKSLDKEEKLEKEPPRKKRKDNDEKIMYGRAPKVQKVQTPTTVPQSRLRIKWGRSGLARFLSHLDNMKAIERALRRANLPFSFSQGFRPKPKISYGPPLSLGFTSEAEYFDIQLDVPVHDYMLGNLSREFPPDFNLLGTKSLLGKTQSLSSQLNLAVYEVDLPVDIEDLKEKCSQILEASELHFQRETKSGFVDVEGRKAIIDLTCEETDNGNNRLTMKTGMADLGFIKPLELLQHGFELPPNLLSELEIHRKGMYRMENCNLIDPFDLL
;
A
#
# COMPACT_ATOMS: atom_id res chain seq x y z
N MET A 1 11.52 19.81 -21.28
CA MET A 1 11.67 18.75 -20.24
C MET A 1 12.42 19.18 -18.98
N ASN A 2 13.50 19.99 -19.01
CA ASN A 2 14.28 20.34 -17.79
C ASN A 2 13.62 21.33 -16.79
N ASN A 3 12.54 22.04 -17.15
CA ASN A 3 11.98 23.08 -16.28
C ASN A 3 11.10 22.50 -15.14
N LEU A 4 10.13 21.64 -15.45
CA LEU A 4 9.19 21.12 -14.45
C LEU A 4 9.87 20.34 -13.32
N LYS A 5 10.79 19.44 -13.65
CA LYS A 5 11.57 18.67 -12.66
C LYS A 5 12.31 19.58 -11.68
N ASN A 6 12.96 20.64 -12.18
CA ASN A 6 13.67 21.59 -11.33
C ASN A 6 12.72 22.37 -10.43
N ARG A 7 11.57 22.79 -10.95
CA ARG A 7 10.51 23.44 -10.17
C ARG A 7 9.97 22.52 -9.08
N ILE A 8 9.71 21.25 -9.37
CA ILE A 8 9.28 20.27 -8.34
C ILE A 8 10.32 20.18 -7.21
N ILE A 9 11.61 20.07 -7.54
CA ILE A 9 12.69 19.90 -6.55
C ILE A 9 12.87 21.15 -5.69
N ARG A 10 12.69 22.35 -6.26
CA ARG A 10 12.93 23.63 -5.57
C ARG A 10 11.69 24.19 -4.89
N GLU A 11 10.53 24.14 -5.55
CA GLU A 11 9.31 24.85 -5.16
C GLU A 11 8.28 23.96 -4.45
N LEU A 12 8.36 22.63 -4.62
CA LEU A 12 7.42 21.67 -4.02
C LEU A 12 8.05 20.83 -2.90
N LEU A 13 9.03 19.98 -3.20
CA LEU A 13 9.54 18.97 -2.25
C LEU A 13 10.04 19.51 -0.90
N PRO A 14 10.70 20.68 -0.82
CA PRO A 14 11.15 21.23 0.46
C PRO A 14 10.02 21.68 1.39
N PHE A 15 8.80 21.89 0.85
CA PHE A 15 7.70 22.57 1.55
C PHE A 15 6.51 21.67 1.89
N ILE A 16 6.60 20.38 1.58
CA ILE A 16 5.50 19.43 1.78
C ILE A 16 5.84 18.36 2.81
N ASN A 17 4.81 17.71 3.36
CA ASN A 17 5.02 16.56 4.21
C ASN A 17 5.40 15.32 3.40
N LYS A 18 6.34 14.53 3.93
CA LYS A 18 6.83 13.26 3.33
C LYS A 18 7.24 13.40 1.85
N PRO A 19 8.18 14.29 1.50
CA PRO A 19 8.62 14.47 0.11
C PRO A 19 9.26 13.23 -0.51
N GLY A 20 9.73 12.28 0.32
CA GLY A 20 10.24 10.98 -0.11
C GLY A 20 9.27 10.18 -1.01
N ARG A 21 7.96 10.41 -0.90
CA ARG A 21 6.93 9.79 -1.77
C ARG A 21 7.06 10.18 -3.26
N PHE A 22 7.75 11.28 -3.53
CA PHE A 22 7.81 11.89 -4.86
C PHE A 22 9.19 11.77 -5.49
N ILE A 23 10.14 11.01 -4.94
CA ILE A 23 11.51 10.98 -5.49
C ILE A 23 11.61 10.19 -6.80
N GLY A 24 10.95 9.04 -6.93
CA GLY A 24 10.90 8.25 -8.18
C GLY A 24 12.20 7.60 -8.62
N ASN A 25 13.12 7.39 -7.68
CA ASN A 25 14.39 6.70 -7.88
C ASN A 25 14.34 5.26 -7.31
N GLU A 26 13.16 4.64 -7.25
CA GLU A 26 13.01 3.30 -6.69
C GLU A 26 13.75 2.24 -7.53
N ILE A 27 14.33 1.24 -6.86
CA ILE A 27 14.89 0.07 -7.54
C ILE A 27 13.74 -0.68 -8.22
N GLY A 28 13.96 -1.07 -9.48
CA GLY A 28 12.92 -1.67 -10.32
C GLY A 28 12.18 -0.66 -11.20
N SER A 29 12.42 0.64 -11.03
CA SER A 29 11.93 1.66 -11.98
C SER A 29 12.62 1.52 -13.33
N VAL A 30 11.83 1.54 -14.40
CA VAL A 30 12.31 1.48 -15.78
C VAL A 30 12.59 2.88 -16.27
N ARG A 31 13.82 3.11 -16.77
CA ARG A 31 14.24 4.36 -17.41
C ARG A 31 14.68 4.05 -18.82
N ARG A 32 13.81 4.36 -19.79
CA ARG A 32 14.08 4.20 -21.22
C ARG A 32 13.40 5.32 -22.00
N SER A 33 13.81 5.48 -23.26
CA SER A 33 13.18 6.47 -24.14
C SER A 33 11.71 6.11 -24.38
N TRP A 34 10.85 7.12 -24.25
CA TRP A 34 9.43 7.07 -24.62
C TRP A 34 9.17 7.29 -26.12
N GLU A 35 10.21 7.56 -26.93
CA GLU A 35 10.03 7.83 -28.37
C GLU A 35 9.48 6.61 -29.10
N GLY A 36 8.47 6.83 -29.95
CA GLY A 36 7.82 5.79 -30.74
C GLY A 36 6.98 4.79 -29.93
N ARG A 37 6.61 5.14 -28.69
CA ARG A 37 5.83 4.29 -27.78
C ARG A 37 4.57 4.99 -27.32
N VAL A 38 3.52 4.22 -27.06
CA VAL A 38 2.33 4.68 -26.36
C VAL A 38 2.66 4.91 -24.89
N LYS A 39 2.50 6.15 -24.43
CA LYS A 39 2.80 6.60 -23.08
C LYS A 39 1.59 6.38 -22.18
N VAL A 40 1.77 5.61 -21.11
CA VAL A 40 0.72 5.28 -20.15
C VAL A 40 1.08 5.80 -18.75
N ALA A 41 0.26 6.70 -18.22
CA ALA A 41 0.29 7.08 -16.82
C ALA A 41 -0.57 6.10 -16.04
N LEU A 42 0.07 5.20 -15.29
CA LEU A 42 -0.61 4.25 -14.41
C LEU A 42 -0.87 4.92 -13.05
N ALA A 43 -2.11 5.36 -12.87
CA ALA A 43 -2.57 6.08 -11.70
C ALA A 43 -3.20 5.17 -10.64
N PHE A 44 -2.83 5.39 -9.38
CA PHE A 44 -3.57 4.88 -8.23
C PHE A 44 -4.25 6.04 -7.49
N PRO A 45 -5.58 6.03 -7.32
CA PRO A 45 -6.33 7.16 -6.76
C PRO A 45 -6.27 7.21 -5.22
N ASP A 46 -5.06 7.07 -4.68
CA ASP A 46 -4.75 7.20 -3.24
C ASP A 46 -3.26 7.53 -3.10
N LEU A 47 -2.83 7.82 -1.87
CA LEU A 47 -1.44 8.15 -1.57
C LEU A 47 -0.46 7.04 -1.98
N TYR A 48 0.76 7.45 -2.32
CA TYR A 48 1.89 6.59 -2.66
C TYR A 48 2.02 5.35 -1.74
N ASP A 49 1.95 5.54 -0.42
CA ASP A 49 2.17 4.46 0.56
C ASP A 49 1.15 3.31 0.41
N ILE A 50 -0.07 3.62 -0.03
CA ILE A 50 -1.13 2.65 -0.32
C ILE A 50 -0.97 2.12 -1.74
N GLY A 51 -0.86 3.01 -2.73
CA GLY A 51 -0.83 2.64 -4.15
C GLY A 51 0.36 1.75 -4.52
N MET A 52 1.52 1.95 -3.90
CA MET A 52 2.70 1.10 -4.10
C MET A 52 2.51 -0.34 -3.61
N SER A 53 1.54 -0.57 -2.72
CA SER A 53 1.18 -1.91 -2.26
C SER A 53 0.29 -2.66 -3.26
N ASN A 54 -0.13 -2.01 -4.36
CA ASN A 54 -1.02 -2.60 -5.35
C ASN A 54 -0.27 -3.49 -6.35
N LEU A 55 -0.48 -4.80 -6.26
CA LEU A 55 0.15 -5.77 -7.17
C LEU A 55 -0.34 -5.62 -8.61
N GLY A 56 -1.61 -5.28 -8.83
CA GLY A 56 -2.17 -5.09 -10.18
C GLY A 56 -1.46 -3.98 -10.94
N LEU A 57 -1.17 -2.86 -10.26
CA LEU A 57 -0.38 -1.75 -10.78
C LEU A 57 1.04 -2.21 -11.17
N SER A 58 1.67 -3.03 -10.32
CA SER A 58 3.01 -3.59 -10.57
C SER A 58 3.06 -4.55 -11.75
N ILE A 59 2.02 -5.38 -11.92
CA ILE A 59 1.85 -6.29 -13.06
C ILE A 59 1.70 -5.49 -14.35
N LEU A 60 0.81 -4.50 -14.37
CA LEU A 60 0.61 -3.66 -15.56
C LEU A 60 1.86 -2.86 -15.92
N TYR A 61 2.52 -2.27 -14.92
CA TYR A 61 3.79 -1.58 -15.12
C TYR A 61 4.84 -2.50 -15.76
N HIS A 62 4.94 -3.74 -15.28
CA HIS A 62 5.85 -4.74 -15.84
C HIS A 62 5.52 -5.09 -17.29
N ILE A 63 4.26 -5.42 -17.59
CA ILE A 63 3.83 -5.83 -18.93
C ILE A 63 4.05 -4.71 -19.94
N ILE A 64 3.62 -3.48 -19.62
CA ILE A 64 3.78 -2.34 -20.53
C ILE A 64 5.28 -2.01 -20.74
N ASN A 65 6.09 -2.02 -19.68
CA ASN A 65 7.51 -1.67 -19.79
C ASN A 65 8.41 -2.80 -20.32
N THR A 66 7.89 -4.02 -20.47
CA THR A 66 8.58 -5.11 -21.18
C THR A 66 8.21 -5.17 -22.67
N SER A 67 7.08 -4.58 -23.05
CA SER A 67 6.69 -4.38 -24.45
C SER A 67 7.64 -3.43 -25.19
N GLU A 68 7.73 -3.57 -26.50
CA GLU A 68 8.48 -2.65 -27.36
C GLU A 68 7.70 -1.37 -27.68
N ILE A 69 6.35 -1.46 -27.68
CA ILE A 69 5.44 -0.41 -28.16
C ILE A 69 4.83 0.46 -27.05
N GLY A 70 5.02 0.13 -25.77
CA GLY A 70 4.44 0.86 -24.63
C GLY A 70 5.49 1.42 -23.69
N HIS A 71 5.18 2.49 -22.96
CA HIS A 71 6.01 3.05 -21.88
C HIS A 71 5.12 3.49 -20.72
N ALA A 72 5.28 2.89 -19.55
CA ALA A 72 4.46 3.18 -18.39
C ALA A 72 5.23 3.88 -17.27
N GLU A 73 4.61 4.91 -16.70
CA GLU A 73 5.08 5.61 -15.51
C GLU A 73 3.97 5.67 -14.45
N ARG A 74 4.35 5.76 -13.17
CA ARG A 74 3.41 5.72 -12.04
C ARG A 74 2.97 7.11 -11.63
N VAL A 75 1.71 7.23 -11.24
CA VAL A 75 1.11 8.46 -10.70
C VAL A 75 0.27 8.11 -9.48
N PHE A 76 0.26 8.96 -8.46
CA PHE A 76 -0.50 8.75 -7.23
C PHE A 76 -1.29 10.00 -6.87
N ALA A 77 -2.40 9.83 -6.15
CA ALA A 77 -3.07 10.96 -5.53
C ALA A 77 -2.16 11.59 -4.47
N VAL A 78 -2.39 12.88 -4.21
CA VAL A 78 -1.58 13.67 -3.29
C VAL A 78 -2.43 14.15 -2.11
N SER A 79 -1.82 14.40 -0.95
CA SER A 79 -2.52 14.96 0.20
C SER A 79 -2.85 16.43 -0.01
N ASP A 80 -3.75 16.98 0.81
CA ASP A 80 -4.22 18.36 0.68
C ASP A 80 -3.09 19.40 0.69
N ASP A 81 -2.10 19.24 1.57
CA ASP A 81 -0.93 20.14 1.66
C ASP A 81 -0.12 20.16 0.36
N VAL A 82 0.02 19.00 -0.29
CA VAL A 82 0.71 18.86 -1.57
C VAL A 82 -0.15 19.47 -2.69
N ALA A 83 -1.45 19.17 -2.73
CA ALA A 83 -2.36 19.70 -3.74
C ALA A 83 -2.45 21.23 -3.69
N GLU A 84 -2.55 21.82 -2.49
CA GLU A 84 -2.56 23.26 -2.26
C GLU A 84 -1.27 23.90 -2.78
N ARG A 85 -0.11 23.36 -2.40
CA ARG A 85 1.19 23.87 -2.86
C ARG A 85 1.37 23.75 -4.37
N MET A 86 0.92 22.64 -4.97
CA MET A 86 0.92 22.45 -6.42
C MET A 86 0.07 23.49 -7.13
N ARG A 87 -1.12 23.81 -6.61
CA ARG A 87 -1.98 24.88 -7.17
C ARG A 87 -1.34 26.26 -6.99
N GLU A 88 -0.83 26.59 -5.80
CA GLU A 88 -0.15 27.85 -5.49
C GLU A 88 1.03 28.11 -6.44
N LYS A 89 1.82 27.07 -6.71
CA LYS A 89 2.98 27.14 -7.59
C LYS A 89 2.70 26.80 -9.04
N GLN A 90 1.45 26.50 -9.43
CA GLN A 90 1.12 26.07 -10.79
C GLN A 90 2.01 24.91 -11.28
N ILE A 91 2.15 23.89 -10.44
CA ILE A 91 2.83 22.64 -10.76
C ILE A 91 1.74 21.60 -11.08
N PRO A 92 1.64 21.12 -12.33
CA PRO A 92 0.64 20.11 -12.68
C PRO A 92 0.97 18.77 -12.00
N LEU A 93 -0.01 17.88 -11.89
CA LEU A 93 0.23 16.49 -11.54
C LEU A 93 1.25 15.87 -12.49
N PHE A 94 2.20 15.14 -11.93
CA PHE A 94 3.36 14.64 -12.67
C PHE A 94 3.63 13.16 -12.39
N SER A 95 4.32 12.52 -13.33
CA SER A 95 4.77 11.14 -13.21
C SER A 95 5.94 10.97 -12.25
N LEU A 96 5.99 9.83 -11.57
CA LEU A 96 7.00 9.59 -10.56
C LEU A 96 8.39 9.40 -11.17
N GLU A 97 8.55 8.61 -12.23
CA GLU A 97 9.86 8.27 -12.80
C GLU A 97 10.55 9.48 -13.44
N SER A 98 9.88 10.13 -14.40
CA SER A 98 10.48 11.17 -15.23
C SER A 98 10.10 12.59 -14.81
N LYS A 99 9.14 12.78 -13.89
CA LYS A 99 8.64 14.09 -13.45
C LYS A 99 8.07 14.92 -14.60
N VAL A 100 7.39 14.26 -15.53
CA VAL A 100 6.70 14.90 -16.65
C VAL A 100 5.22 15.09 -16.31
N ALA A 101 4.57 16.11 -16.90
CA ALA A 101 3.16 16.37 -16.63
C ALA A 101 2.28 15.21 -17.11
N VAL A 102 1.23 14.88 -16.36
CA VAL A 102 0.31 13.78 -16.71
C VAL A 102 -0.44 14.03 -18.02
N SER A 103 -0.65 15.30 -18.38
CA SER A 103 -1.23 15.70 -19.67
C SER A 103 -0.34 15.37 -20.88
N GLU A 104 0.94 15.00 -20.70
CA GLU A 104 1.84 14.60 -21.80
C GLU A 104 1.76 13.10 -22.18
N PHE A 105 0.88 12.34 -21.52
CA PHE A 105 0.67 10.91 -21.79
C PHE A 105 -0.46 10.68 -22.79
N ASP A 106 -0.46 9.53 -23.46
CA ASP A 106 -1.56 9.14 -24.37
C ASP A 106 -2.74 8.52 -23.60
N LEU A 107 -2.44 7.85 -22.48
CA LEU A 107 -3.39 7.17 -21.63
C LEU A 107 -3.16 7.51 -20.15
N LEU A 108 -4.24 7.85 -19.44
CA LEU A 108 -4.27 7.94 -17.98
C LEU A 108 -5.15 6.82 -17.42
N GLY A 109 -4.53 5.80 -16.83
CA GLY A 109 -5.21 4.61 -16.37
C GLY A 109 -5.33 4.51 -14.85
N PHE A 110 -6.56 4.52 -14.33
CA PHE A 110 -6.85 4.41 -12.91
C PHE A 110 -7.18 2.98 -12.48
N ASN A 111 -6.57 2.52 -11.39
CA ASN A 111 -7.03 1.34 -10.66
C ASN A 111 -7.99 1.74 -9.53
N SER A 112 -9.30 1.66 -9.78
CA SER A 112 -10.34 1.98 -8.80
C SER A 112 -10.68 0.77 -7.92
N ALA A 113 -10.09 0.73 -6.72
CA ALA A 113 -10.28 -0.35 -5.75
C ALA A 113 -11.37 -0.09 -4.69
N SER A 114 -11.73 1.17 -4.45
CA SER A 114 -12.77 1.59 -3.49
C SER A 114 -13.54 2.78 -4.05
N GLU A 115 -14.83 2.85 -3.77
CA GLU A 115 -15.69 3.98 -4.14
C GLU A 115 -15.33 5.27 -3.38
N LEU A 116 -14.68 5.16 -2.22
CA LEU A 116 -14.21 6.31 -1.43
C LEU A 116 -13.07 7.07 -2.11
N ASN A 117 -12.55 6.56 -3.23
CA ASN A 117 -11.47 7.20 -3.99
C ASN A 117 -11.99 7.92 -5.25
N TYR A 118 -13.31 8.03 -5.45
CA TYR A 118 -13.88 8.67 -6.64
C TYR A 118 -13.52 10.16 -6.73
N THR A 119 -13.55 10.89 -5.61
CA THR A 119 -13.11 12.29 -5.54
C THR A 119 -11.59 12.43 -5.78
N ASN A 120 -10.79 11.43 -5.38
CA ASN A 120 -9.36 11.41 -5.69
C ASN A 120 -9.09 11.27 -7.19
N ILE A 121 -9.91 10.50 -7.93
CA ILE A 121 -9.82 10.43 -9.39
C ILE A 121 -10.04 11.83 -10.00
N LEU A 122 -11.10 12.54 -9.58
CA LEU A 122 -11.37 13.90 -10.05
C LEU A 122 -10.23 14.87 -9.67
N SER A 123 -9.73 14.79 -8.43
CA SER A 123 -8.58 15.59 -7.95
C SER A 123 -7.35 15.40 -8.83
N MET A 124 -7.05 14.15 -9.22
CA MET A 124 -5.91 13.85 -10.08
C MET A 124 -6.10 14.38 -11.52
N ILE A 125 -7.32 14.29 -12.07
CA ILE A 125 -7.64 14.83 -13.40
C ILE A 125 -7.52 16.36 -13.40
N ASP A 126 -8.09 17.02 -12.39
CA ASP A 126 -8.05 18.48 -12.21
C ASP A 126 -6.62 18.99 -12.00
N LEU A 127 -5.84 18.39 -11.10
CA LEU A 127 -4.43 18.76 -10.88
C LEU A 127 -3.55 18.52 -12.10
N ALA A 128 -3.90 17.58 -12.98
CA ALA A 128 -3.22 17.36 -14.25
C ALA A 128 -3.56 18.43 -15.32
N GLY A 129 -4.56 19.28 -15.07
CA GLY A 129 -5.07 20.26 -16.04
C GLY A 129 -5.91 19.66 -17.16
N ILE A 130 -6.47 18.46 -16.95
CA ILE A 130 -7.30 17.75 -17.93
C ILE A 130 -8.78 18.08 -17.63
N PRO A 131 -9.65 18.29 -18.64
CA PRO A 131 -11.08 18.47 -18.41
C PRO A 131 -11.71 17.30 -17.64
N LEU A 132 -12.45 17.64 -16.58
CA LEU A 132 -13.08 16.66 -15.68
C LEU A 132 -14.09 15.76 -16.41
N LEU A 133 -14.92 16.34 -17.27
CA LEU A 133 -15.93 15.59 -18.03
C LEU A 133 -15.34 15.09 -19.34
N ALA A 134 -15.60 13.83 -19.67
CA ALA A 134 -15.09 13.20 -20.89
C ALA A 134 -15.54 13.94 -22.17
N LYS A 135 -16.76 14.52 -22.14
CA LYS A 135 -17.31 15.30 -23.26
C LYS A 135 -16.58 16.62 -23.54
N ASP A 136 -15.83 17.13 -22.57
CA ASP A 136 -15.13 18.42 -22.65
C ASP A 136 -13.65 18.24 -23.07
N ARG A 137 -13.20 17.00 -23.30
CA ARG A 137 -11.82 16.67 -23.70
C ARG A 137 -11.65 16.73 -25.21
N ASP A 138 -10.48 17.18 -25.65
CA ASP A 138 -10.12 17.24 -27.07
C ASP A 138 -9.08 16.17 -27.47
N GLU A 139 -8.50 16.31 -28.67
CA GLU A 139 -7.51 15.38 -29.23
C GLU A 139 -6.13 15.43 -28.53
N ASN A 140 -5.85 16.50 -27.78
CA ASN A 140 -4.60 16.69 -27.04
C ASN A 140 -4.66 16.12 -25.62
N ASP A 141 -5.85 15.85 -25.10
CA ASP A 141 -6.03 15.25 -23.78
C ASP A 141 -5.81 13.73 -23.81
N PRO A 142 -5.17 13.14 -22.78
CA PRO A 142 -5.07 11.68 -22.67
C PRO A 142 -6.46 11.03 -22.68
N LEU A 143 -6.55 9.82 -23.22
CA LEU A 143 -7.69 8.95 -22.98
C LEU A 143 -7.66 8.46 -21.52
N ILE A 144 -8.75 8.66 -20.80
CA ILE A 144 -8.89 8.20 -19.41
C ILE A 144 -9.54 6.83 -19.38
N VAL A 145 -8.82 5.86 -18.81
CA VAL A 145 -9.32 4.50 -18.57
C VAL A 145 -9.47 4.21 -17.08
N ILE A 146 -10.61 3.62 -16.70
CA ILE A 146 -10.84 3.18 -15.32
C ILE A 146 -11.01 1.66 -15.27
N GLY A 147 -10.16 1.00 -14.50
CA GLY A 147 -10.25 -0.42 -14.17
C GLY A 147 -10.37 -0.67 -12.68
N GLY A 148 -10.16 -1.92 -12.26
CA GLY A 148 -10.25 -2.33 -10.86
C GLY A 148 -11.64 -2.86 -10.46
N GLY A 149 -11.81 -3.18 -9.18
CA GLY A 149 -13.03 -3.83 -8.67
C GLY A 149 -14.28 -2.96 -8.80
N CYS A 150 -14.14 -1.65 -8.63
CA CYS A 150 -15.26 -0.71 -8.74
C CYS A 150 -15.74 -0.52 -10.18
N ALA A 151 -14.93 -0.85 -11.19
CA ALA A 151 -15.35 -0.75 -12.60
C ALA A 151 -16.52 -1.68 -12.95
N PHE A 152 -16.80 -2.69 -12.12
CA PHE A 152 -17.99 -3.55 -12.26
C PHE A 152 -19.31 -2.85 -11.92
N ASN A 153 -19.29 -1.62 -11.41
CA ASN A 153 -20.40 -0.68 -11.56
C ASN A 153 -19.83 0.65 -12.11
N PRO A 154 -19.73 0.81 -13.44
CA PRO A 154 -19.04 1.94 -14.04
C PRO A 154 -19.88 3.22 -14.07
N GLU A 155 -21.20 3.09 -13.97
CA GLU A 155 -22.14 4.20 -14.21
C GLU A 155 -21.96 5.43 -13.32
N PRO A 156 -21.62 5.32 -12.02
CA PRO A 156 -21.29 6.49 -11.19
C PRO A 156 -20.13 7.33 -11.73
N LEU A 157 -19.20 6.72 -12.46
CA LEU A 157 -18.03 7.38 -13.04
C LEU A 157 -18.11 7.58 -14.56
N ALA A 158 -19.24 7.20 -15.19
CA ALA A 158 -19.38 7.15 -16.65
C ALA A 158 -19.05 8.47 -17.35
N GLN A 159 -19.39 9.61 -16.75
CA GLN A 159 -19.14 10.92 -17.35
C GLN A 159 -17.69 11.42 -17.24
N PHE A 160 -16.85 10.75 -16.44
CA PHE A 160 -15.45 11.15 -16.22
C PHE A 160 -14.45 10.27 -16.98
N ALA A 161 -14.86 9.10 -17.46
CA ALA A 161 -14.00 8.15 -18.16
C ALA A 161 -14.29 8.14 -19.66
N ASP A 162 -13.24 7.99 -20.47
CA ASP A 162 -13.41 7.74 -21.91
C ASP A 162 -13.77 6.28 -22.15
N PHE A 163 -13.17 5.36 -21.39
CA PHE A 163 -13.57 3.96 -21.37
C PHE A 163 -13.24 3.28 -20.04
N PHE A 164 -13.88 2.15 -19.78
CA PHE A 164 -13.59 1.27 -18.66
C PHE A 164 -12.95 -0.02 -19.17
N PHE A 165 -12.09 -0.61 -18.34
CA PHE A 165 -11.58 -1.96 -18.58
C PHE A 165 -12.04 -2.93 -17.48
N LEU A 166 -12.80 -3.94 -17.88
CA LEU A 166 -13.46 -4.89 -17.00
C LEU A 166 -12.73 -6.24 -16.98
N GLY A 167 -12.18 -6.60 -15.82
CA GLY A 167 -11.56 -7.91 -15.58
C GLY A 167 -10.02 -7.88 -15.59
N ASP A 168 -9.42 -8.98 -16.04
CA ASP A 168 -7.96 -9.18 -16.02
C ASP A 168 -7.31 -8.47 -17.23
N ALA A 169 -6.41 -7.53 -16.97
CA ALA A 169 -5.88 -6.61 -17.96
C ALA A 169 -4.56 -7.06 -18.61
N GLU A 170 -3.94 -8.15 -18.15
CA GLU A 170 -2.61 -8.58 -18.60
C GLU A 170 -2.51 -8.79 -20.12
N GLU A 171 -3.56 -9.36 -20.73
CA GLU A 171 -3.64 -9.53 -22.18
C GLU A 171 -4.32 -8.32 -22.85
N GLY A 172 -5.35 -7.76 -22.21
CA GLY A 172 -6.12 -6.64 -22.78
C GLY A 172 -5.31 -5.33 -22.90
N ILE A 173 -4.34 -5.09 -22.01
CA ILE A 173 -3.49 -3.90 -22.09
C ILE A 173 -2.61 -3.93 -23.35
N MET A 174 -2.17 -5.12 -23.78
CA MET A 174 -1.39 -5.25 -25.02
C MET A 174 -2.24 -4.92 -26.25
N GLU A 175 -3.48 -5.42 -26.31
CA GLU A 175 -4.42 -5.09 -27.39
C GLU A 175 -4.76 -3.59 -27.43
N ILE A 176 -4.87 -2.95 -26.26
CA ILE A 176 -5.06 -1.50 -26.15
C ILE A 176 -3.82 -0.76 -26.69
N LEU A 177 -2.62 -1.15 -26.27
CA LEU A 177 -1.37 -0.54 -26.76
C LEU A 177 -1.22 -0.70 -28.27
N GLU A 178 -1.50 -1.87 -28.82
CA GLU A 178 -1.47 -2.13 -30.27
C GLU A 178 -2.48 -1.26 -31.02
N THR A 179 -3.69 -1.12 -30.46
CA THR A 179 -4.75 -0.29 -31.04
C THR A 179 -4.34 1.19 -31.05
N MET A 180 -3.80 1.70 -29.95
CA MET A 180 -3.32 3.08 -29.85
C MET A 180 -2.10 3.33 -30.74
N ASN A 181 -1.12 2.44 -30.75
CA ASN A 181 0.13 2.58 -31.49
C ASN A 181 -0.09 2.57 -33.02
N SER A 182 -1.00 1.73 -33.51
CA SER A 182 -1.32 1.65 -34.94
C SER A 182 -2.17 2.81 -35.46
N ARG A 183 -2.71 3.66 -34.56
CA ARG A 183 -3.74 4.66 -34.87
C ARG A 183 -3.43 6.03 -34.27
N LEU A 184 -2.15 6.39 -34.13
CA LEU A 184 -1.73 7.67 -33.55
C LEU A 184 -2.46 8.88 -34.16
N ASN A 185 -2.65 8.88 -35.49
CA ASN A 185 -3.28 9.97 -36.24
C ASN A 185 -4.82 9.89 -36.35
N HIS A 186 -5.47 8.89 -35.76
CA HIS A 186 -6.94 8.82 -35.74
C HIS A 186 -7.50 9.76 -34.67
N SER A 187 -8.73 10.23 -34.90
CA SER A 187 -9.47 11.00 -33.90
C SER A 187 -9.75 10.20 -32.63
N ARG A 188 -10.04 10.90 -31.54
CA ARG A 188 -10.44 10.34 -30.24
C ARG A 188 -11.64 9.41 -30.40
N GLU A 189 -12.66 9.83 -31.16
CA GLU A 189 -13.87 9.04 -31.40
C GLU A 189 -13.56 7.75 -32.17
N GLU A 190 -12.74 7.82 -33.23
CA GLU A 190 -12.33 6.64 -33.98
C GLU A 190 -11.52 5.66 -33.10
N LYS A 191 -10.57 6.17 -32.31
CA LYS A 191 -9.81 5.37 -31.33
C LYS A 191 -10.76 4.63 -30.39
N LEU A 192 -11.78 5.33 -29.85
CA LEU A 192 -12.78 4.73 -28.95
C LEU A 192 -13.63 3.64 -29.64
N LYS A 193 -14.00 3.83 -30.92
CA LYS A 193 -14.71 2.81 -31.71
C LYS A 193 -13.89 1.52 -31.83
N PHE A 194 -12.60 1.63 -32.15
CA PHE A 194 -11.72 0.46 -32.22
C PHE A 194 -11.49 -0.18 -30.85
N LEU A 195 -11.33 0.63 -29.79
CA LEU A 195 -11.17 0.12 -28.44
C LEU A 195 -12.42 -0.64 -27.97
N ALA A 196 -13.63 -0.24 -28.39
CA ALA A 196 -14.87 -0.91 -28.03
C ALA A 196 -14.98 -2.35 -28.56
N GLU A 197 -14.19 -2.72 -29.57
CA GLU A 197 -14.11 -4.10 -30.08
C GLU A 197 -13.31 -5.02 -29.15
N ILE A 198 -12.47 -4.46 -28.27
CA ILE A 198 -11.62 -5.22 -27.35
C ILE A 198 -12.47 -5.80 -26.22
N GLN A 199 -12.39 -7.11 -26.01
CA GLN A 199 -13.11 -7.76 -24.91
C GLN A 199 -12.70 -7.15 -23.55
N GLY A 200 -13.69 -6.67 -22.81
CA GLY A 200 -13.55 -6.03 -21.50
C GLY A 200 -13.64 -4.52 -21.56
N VAL A 201 -13.59 -3.90 -22.75
CA VAL A 201 -13.75 -2.46 -22.90
C VAL A 201 -15.23 -2.07 -22.90
N TYR A 202 -15.55 -1.04 -22.12
CA TYR A 202 -16.85 -0.38 -22.10
C TYR A 202 -16.65 1.12 -22.35
N VAL A 203 -17.25 1.68 -23.39
CA VAL A 203 -17.16 3.11 -23.75
C VAL A 203 -18.49 3.80 -23.39
N PRO A 204 -18.57 4.59 -22.30
CA PRO A 204 -19.85 5.11 -21.80
C PRO A 204 -20.60 6.02 -22.77
N SER A 205 -19.87 6.79 -23.58
CA SER A 205 -20.43 7.72 -24.57
C SER A 205 -21.25 7.03 -25.66
N PHE A 206 -21.05 5.73 -25.86
CA PHE A 206 -21.82 4.93 -26.82
C PHE A 206 -23.14 4.39 -26.26
N TYR A 207 -23.55 4.83 -25.06
CA TYR A 207 -24.78 4.36 -24.42
C TYR A 207 -25.59 5.51 -23.85
N ARG A 208 -26.91 5.38 -23.94
CA ARG A 208 -27.90 6.32 -23.37
C ARG A 208 -28.70 5.64 -22.27
N ASP A 209 -28.76 6.27 -21.11
CA ASP A 209 -29.57 5.86 -19.97
C ASP A 209 -30.98 6.46 -20.03
N GLU A 210 -31.96 5.69 -19.56
CA GLU A 210 -33.35 6.09 -19.46
C GLU A 210 -33.89 5.84 -18.05
N TYR A 211 -34.76 6.74 -17.60
CA TYR A 211 -35.41 6.67 -16.28
C TYR A 211 -36.93 6.73 -16.43
N SER A 212 -37.66 6.12 -15.51
CA SER A 212 -39.11 6.32 -15.36
C SER A 212 -39.42 7.66 -14.70
N GLU A 213 -40.70 8.06 -14.70
CA GLU A 213 -41.18 9.30 -14.07
C GLU A 213 -40.89 9.36 -12.56
N ASP A 214 -40.93 8.23 -11.86
CA ASP A 214 -40.50 8.09 -10.46
C ASP A 214 -38.96 8.02 -10.30
N GLY A 215 -38.24 8.29 -11.39
CA GLY A 215 -36.79 8.37 -11.50
C GLY A 215 -36.06 7.02 -11.45
N LYS A 216 -36.74 5.86 -11.60
CA LYS A 216 -36.06 4.55 -11.51
C LYS A 216 -35.30 4.31 -12.81
N PHE A 217 -34.09 3.79 -12.68
CA PHE A 217 -33.32 3.35 -13.85
C PHE A 217 -34.13 2.31 -14.64
N ARG A 218 -34.26 2.53 -15.95
CA ARG A 218 -35.09 1.71 -16.86
C ARG A 218 -34.24 0.96 -17.88
N SER A 219 -33.24 1.59 -18.47
CA SER A 219 -32.43 0.96 -19.51
C SER A 219 -31.15 1.72 -19.75
N LEU A 220 -30.17 1.00 -20.29
CA LEU A 220 -28.98 1.55 -20.91
C LEU A 220 -28.90 0.96 -22.33
N THR A 221 -29.02 1.81 -23.35
CA THR A 221 -29.16 1.38 -24.73
C THR A 221 -27.98 1.88 -25.56
N PRO A 222 -27.32 1.00 -26.36
CA PRO A 222 -26.29 1.43 -27.29
C PRO A 222 -26.83 2.46 -28.30
N VAL A 223 -26.07 3.52 -28.54
CA VAL A 223 -26.35 4.54 -29.58
C VAL A 223 -25.37 4.49 -30.74
N ASP A 224 -24.32 3.66 -30.62
CA ASP A 224 -23.36 3.37 -31.68
C ASP A 224 -23.49 1.89 -32.10
N ASP A 225 -23.42 1.61 -33.41
CA ASP A 225 -23.59 0.26 -33.96
C ASP A 225 -22.47 -0.71 -33.58
N LEU A 226 -21.28 -0.19 -33.25
CA LEU A 226 -20.14 -1.00 -32.80
C LEU A 226 -20.20 -1.30 -31.29
N ALA A 227 -21.06 -0.61 -30.54
CA ALA A 227 -21.14 -0.79 -29.10
C ALA A 227 -21.93 -2.07 -28.72
N PRO A 228 -21.30 -3.02 -28.01
CA PRO A 228 -21.95 -4.27 -27.66
C PRO A 228 -23.08 -4.07 -26.65
N LYS A 229 -24.24 -4.71 -26.84
CA LYS A 229 -25.34 -4.68 -25.85
C LYS A 229 -24.94 -5.22 -24.47
N LYS A 230 -23.98 -6.15 -24.44
CA LYS A 230 -23.45 -6.79 -23.24
C LYS A 230 -21.93 -6.80 -23.32
N ILE A 231 -21.29 -6.26 -22.29
CA ILE A 231 -19.83 -6.17 -22.23
C ILE A 231 -19.33 -7.35 -21.41
N LYS A 232 -18.63 -8.26 -22.09
CA LYS A 232 -18.04 -9.43 -21.46
C LYS A 232 -16.71 -9.07 -20.82
N ALA A 233 -16.65 -9.08 -19.49
CA ALA A 233 -15.41 -8.83 -18.77
C ALA A 233 -14.35 -9.90 -19.09
N ARG A 234 -13.09 -9.50 -19.17
CA ARG A 234 -11.98 -10.38 -19.53
C ARG A 234 -11.62 -11.31 -18.37
N VAL A 235 -11.19 -12.52 -18.73
CA VAL A 235 -10.62 -13.49 -17.80
C VAL A 235 -9.36 -14.08 -18.44
N VAL A 236 -8.22 -13.85 -17.82
CA VAL A 236 -6.98 -14.54 -18.21
C VAL A 236 -7.10 -16.00 -17.79
N ARG A 237 -6.92 -16.96 -18.70
CA ARG A 237 -7.11 -18.39 -18.38
C ARG A 237 -6.04 -18.92 -17.44
N GLU A 238 -4.79 -18.51 -17.64
CA GLU A 238 -3.63 -18.97 -16.90
C GLU A 238 -2.81 -17.80 -16.37
N LEU A 239 -2.45 -17.86 -15.09
CA LEU A 239 -1.62 -16.85 -14.42
C LEU A 239 -0.13 -17.12 -14.71
N LYS A 240 0.31 -16.79 -15.93
CA LYS A 240 1.68 -17.04 -16.42
C LYS A 240 2.72 -16.33 -15.57
N ASN A 241 3.87 -16.97 -15.34
CA ASN A 241 4.97 -16.36 -14.60
C ASN A 241 5.48 -15.07 -15.25
N SER A 242 5.40 -14.95 -16.58
CA SER A 242 5.82 -13.78 -17.36
C SER A 242 4.97 -12.52 -17.13
N TYR A 243 3.79 -12.64 -16.52
CA TYR A 243 2.98 -11.46 -16.17
C TYR A 243 3.50 -10.74 -14.92
N TYR A 244 4.32 -11.40 -14.11
CA TYR A 244 4.80 -10.84 -12.86
C TYR A 244 6.21 -10.26 -12.98
N PRO A 245 6.51 -9.15 -12.30
CA PRO A 245 7.82 -8.51 -12.38
C PRO A 245 8.93 -9.45 -11.90
N SER A 246 9.94 -9.61 -12.75
CA SER A 246 11.21 -10.29 -12.42
C SER A 246 12.16 -9.42 -11.62
N THR A 247 11.93 -8.10 -11.59
CA THR A 247 12.59 -7.13 -10.71
C THR A 247 11.46 -6.38 -10.00
N PRO A 248 11.18 -6.67 -8.72
CA PRO A 248 10.10 -6.02 -8.00
C PRO A 248 10.44 -4.54 -7.76
N MET A 249 9.40 -3.71 -7.67
CA MET A 249 9.56 -2.34 -7.23
C MET A 249 9.94 -2.31 -5.74
N VAL A 250 10.99 -1.56 -5.41
CA VAL A 250 11.46 -1.38 -4.03
C VAL A 250 11.25 0.07 -3.62
N PRO A 251 10.19 0.37 -2.85
CA PRO A 251 9.87 1.73 -2.42
C PRO A 251 11.04 2.36 -1.68
N ALA A 252 11.27 3.65 -1.92
CA ALA A 252 12.27 4.40 -1.17
C ALA A 252 11.79 4.82 0.23
N VAL A 253 10.47 4.86 0.45
CA VAL A 253 9.83 5.12 1.74
C VAL A 253 9.05 3.91 2.24
N GLU A 254 8.79 3.84 3.55
CA GLU A 254 7.92 2.81 4.12
C GLU A 254 6.50 2.87 3.56
N ILE A 255 6.02 1.73 3.03
CA ILE A 255 4.65 1.57 2.49
C ILE A 255 3.79 0.67 3.40
N VAL A 256 2.48 0.62 3.17
CA VAL A 256 1.53 -0.14 4.02
C VAL A 256 1.83 -1.65 4.04
N HIS A 257 2.21 -2.22 2.90
CA HIS A 257 2.65 -3.61 2.78
C HIS A 257 4.11 -3.68 2.33
N ASP A 258 5.01 -3.30 3.24
CA ASP A 258 6.45 -3.19 2.99
C ASP A 258 7.19 -4.55 3.02
N ARG A 259 6.83 -5.43 2.09
CA ARG A 259 7.26 -6.84 1.98
C ARG A 259 7.09 -7.32 0.55
N LEU A 260 7.75 -8.43 0.16
CA LEU A 260 7.63 -8.97 -1.19
C LEU A 260 6.23 -9.59 -1.42
N PRO A 261 5.37 -9.00 -2.26
CA PRO A 261 4.06 -9.56 -2.55
C PRO A 261 4.15 -10.59 -3.67
N VAL A 262 3.57 -11.78 -3.47
CA VAL A 262 3.54 -12.85 -4.48
C VAL A 262 2.14 -13.44 -4.58
N GLU A 263 1.43 -13.18 -5.68
CA GLU A 263 0.13 -13.80 -5.95
C GLU A 263 0.32 -15.31 -6.12
N ILE A 264 -0.43 -16.12 -5.37
CA ILE A 264 -0.41 -17.59 -5.49
C ILE A 264 -1.68 -18.13 -6.17
N MET A 265 -2.76 -17.37 -6.07
CA MET A 265 -4.08 -17.73 -6.59
C MET A 265 -4.91 -16.47 -6.78
N ARG A 266 -5.59 -16.35 -7.92
CA ARG A 266 -6.57 -15.30 -8.21
C ARG A 266 -7.98 -15.87 -8.13
N GLY A 267 -8.88 -15.13 -7.50
CA GLY A 267 -10.24 -15.58 -7.26
C GLY A 267 -10.39 -16.48 -6.03
N CYS A 268 -11.64 -16.83 -5.73
CA CYS A 268 -12.03 -17.58 -4.55
C CYS A 268 -12.97 -18.71 -4.96
N GLY A 269 -12.73 -19.93 -4.47
CA GLY A 269 -13.55 -21.11 -4.76
C GLY A 269 -14.90 -21.13 -4.04
N HIS A 270 -15.18 -20.14 -3.19
CA HIS A 270 -16.40 -20.05 -2.40
C HIS A 270 -17.49 -19.21 -3.08
N ALA A 271 -18.64 -19.10 -2.42
CA ALA A 271 -19.83 -18.42 -2.94
C ALA A 271 -20.58 -17.62 -1.85
N CYS A 272 -19.83 -16.91 -1.00
CA CYS A 272 -20.40 -16.01 0.01
C CYS A 272 -21.31 -14.97 -0.66
N ARG A 273 -22.57 -14.86 -0.22
CA ARG A 273 -23.62 -14.10 -0.93
C ARG A 273 -23.46 -12.57 -0.89
N PHE A 274 -22.68 -12.07 0.06
CA PHE A 274 -22.35 -10.65 0.19
C PHE A 274 -21.10 -10.24 -0.60
N CYS A 275 -20.26 -11.20 -1.01
CA CYS A 275 -18.90 -10.92 -1.44
C CYS A 275 -18.79 -10.82 -2.96
N GLN A 276 -18.62 -9.60 -3.47
CA GLN A 276 -18.45 -9.32 -4.90
C GLN A 276 -17.29 -10.10 -5.53
N ALA A 277 -16.19 -10.26 -4.78
CA ALA A 277 -15.01 -10.99 -5.23
C ALA A 277 -15.29 -12.45 -5.62
N THR A 278 -16.35 -13.07 -5.08
CA THR A 278 -16.79 -14.43 -5.45
C THR A 278 -17.47 -14.50 -6.81
N VAL A 279 -17.71 -13.37 -7.46
CA VAL A 279 -18.30 -13.26 -8.79
C VAL A 279 -17.29 -12.67 -9.77
N ILE A 280 -16.73 -11.49 -9.44
CA ILE A 280 -15.88 -10.75 -10.38
C ILE A 280 -14.50 -11.36 -10.61
N TYR A 281 -14.03 -12.26 -9.74
CA TYR A 281 -12.74 -12.96 -9.94
C TYR A 281 -12.89 -14.43 -10.37
N LYS A 282 -14.11 -14.92 -10.64
CA LYS A 282 -14.31 -16.29 -11.12
C LYS A 282 -13.85 -16.48 -12.57
N PRO A 283 -13.39 -17.69 -12.94
CA PRO A 283 -13.05 -18.82 -12.05
C PRO A 283 -11.78 -18.59 -11.22
N ALA A 284 -11.65 -19.33 -10.10
CA ALA A 284 -10.43 -19.33 -9.30
C ALA A 284 -9.29 -20.02 -10.08
N ARG A 285 -8.11 -19.39 -10.10
CA ARG A 285 -6.95 -19.81 -10.88
C ARG A 285 -5.73 -19.85 -9.97
N LYS A 286 -5.06 -21.00 -9.92
CA LYS A 286 -3.83 -21.19 -9.13
C LYS A 286 -2.60 -20.99 -10.01
N ARG A 287 -1.49 -20.61 -9.40
CA ARG A 287 -0.16 -20.67 -10.04
C ARG A 287 0.55 -21.97 -9.67
N PRO A 288 1.46 -22.49 -10.50
CA PRO A 288 2.32 -23.62 -10.14
C PRO A 288 3.27 -23.28 -8.98
N VAL A 289 3.55 -24.26 -8.10
CA VAL A 289 4.48 -24.08 -6.96
C VAL A 289 5.88 -23.68 -7.45
N ASP A 290 6.40 -24.33 -8.50
CA ASP A 290 7.75 -24.07 -8.99
C ASP A 290 7.93 -22.64 -9.52
N ASP A 291 6.93 -22.11 -10.23
CA ASP A 291 6.91 -20.73 -10.69
C ASP A 291 6.97 -19.74 -9.52
N ILE A 292 6.16 -20.00 -8.47
CA ILE A 292 6.13 -19.18 -7.26
C ILE A 292 7.49 -19.21 -6.56
N ILE A 293 8.09 -20.39 -6.38
CA ILE A 293 9.41 -20.53 -5.76
C ILE A 293 10.47 -19.79 -6.58
N SER A 294 10.48 -19.98 -7.90
CA SER A 294 11.43 -19.33 -8.80
C SER A 294 11.33 -17.80 -8.68
N GLN A 295 10.11 -17.26 -8.79
CA GLN A 295 9.86 -15.82 -8.65
C GLN A 295 10.32 -15.30 -7.29
N VAL A 296 9.99 -15.98 -6.19
CA VAL A 296 10.40 -15.55 -4.84
C VAL A 296 11.91 -15.45 -4.72
N MET A 297 12.64 -16.47 -5.19
CA MET A 297 14.09 -16.49 -5.07
C MET A 297 14.75 -15.38 -5.90
N THR A 298 14.30 -15.17 -7.15
CA THR A 298 14.78 -14.08 -8.01
C THR A 298 14.45 -12.71 -7.42
N ASN A 299 13.21 -12.50 -6.96
CA ASN A 299 12.77 -11.20 -6.51
C ASN A 299 13.41 -10.80 -5.17
N LEU A 300 13.62 -11.73 -4.23
CA LEU A 300 14.32 -11.46 -2.97
C LEU A 300 15.77 -11.02 -3.20
N GLN A 301 16.47 -11.65 -4.15
CA GLN A 301 17.84 -11.28 -4.50
C GLN A 301 17.92 -9.83 -5.00
N LYS A 302 16.90 -9.37 -5.74
CA LYS A 302 16.85 -8.03 -6.32
C LYS A 302 16.21 -6.98 -5.42
N SER A 303 15.44 -7.38 -4.41
CA SER A 303 14.72 -6.44 -3.54
C SER A 303 15.42 -6.19 -2.21
N GLY A 304 16.01 -7.23 -1.61
CA GLY A 304 16.48 -7.20 -0.23
C GLY A 304 15.35 -7.21 0.81
N TYR A 305 14.13 -7.64 0.45
CA TYR A 305 13.03 -7.80 1.43
C TYR A 305 13.35 -8.88 2.47
N ASP A 306 12.86 -8.69 3.70
CA ASP A 306 12.99 -9.63 4.81
C ASP A 306 11.70 -10.45 5.06
N GLU A 307 10.66 -10.24 4.25
CA GLU A 307 9.39 -10.95 4.32
C GLU A 307 8.82 -11.18 2.92
N VAL A 308 8.27 -12.39 2.70
CA VAL A 308 7.45 -12.77 1.55
C VAL A 308 6.01 -12.94 2.03
N THR A 309 5.07 -12.33 1.31
CA THR A 309 3.64 -12.46 1.56
C THR A 309 2.97 -13.17 0.40
N LEU A 310 2.32 -14.29 0.69
CA LEU A 310 1.57 -15.05 -0.32
C LEU A 310 0.17 -14.46 -0.45
N LEU A 311 -0.09 -13.80 -1.57
CA LEU A 311 -1.32 -13.06 -1.83
C LEU A 311 -2.37 -13.95 -2.52
N SER A 312 -3.56 -13.95 -1.95
CA SER A 312 -4.80 -14.44 -2.57
C SER A 312 -6.01 -13.97 -1.73
N LEU A 313 -7.23 -14.18 -2.25
CA LEU A 313 -8.45 -13.92 -1.48
C LEU A 313 -8.64 -14.90 -0.31
N SER A 314 -8.04 -16.09 -0.40
CA SER A 314 -7.98 -17.08 0.67
C SER A 314 -6.79 -18.01 0.44
N SER A 315 -5.71 -17.82 1.18
CA SER A 315 -4.44 -18.54 0.96
C SER A 315 -4.51 -19.99 1.41
N GLY A 316 -5.35 -20.30 2.41
CA GLY A 316 -5.59 -21.67 2.86
C GLY A 316 -6.31 -22.55 1.83
N ASP A 317 -7.00 -21.93 0.85
CA ASP A 317 -7.70 -22.68 -0.21
C ASP A 317 -6.80 -22.98 -1.42
N TYR A 318 -5.54 -22.52 -1.40
CA TYR A 318 -4.59 -22.89 -2.44
C TYR A 318 -4.25 -24.39 -2.32
N PRO A 319 -4.49 -25.22 -3.37
CA PRO A 319 -4.45 -26.68 -3.24
C PRO A 319 -3.12 -27.27 -2.74
N GLU A 320 -2.01 -26.57 -2.95
CA GLU A 320 -0.65 -27.04 -2.64
C GLU A 320 0.02 -26.17 -1.56
N ILE A 321 -0.76 -25.57 -0.65
CA ILE A 321 -0.28 -24.56 0.30
C ILE A 321 0.78 -25.10 1.25
N GLU A 322 0.61 -26.33 1.76
CA GLU A 322 1.58 -26.94 2.66
C GLU A 322 2.91 -27.21 1.95
N THR A 323 2.86 -27.74 0.73
CA THR A 323 4.05 -27.97 -0.10
C THR A 323 4.78 -26.66 -0.39
N LEU A 324 4.04 -25.62 -0.77
CA LEU A 324 4.61 -24.31 -1.08
C LEU A 324 5.30 -23.69 0.14
N VAL A 325 4.61 -23.64 1.28
CA VAL A 325 5.16 -23.02 2.50
C VAL A 325 6.35 -23.82 3.02
N ARG A 326 6.29 -25.17 3.02
CA ARG A 326 7.42 -26.02 3.41
C ARG A 326 8.67 -25.69 2.59
N ARG A 327 8.53 -25.71 1.26
CA ARG A 327 9.65 -25.43 0.34
C ARG A 327 10.20 -24.02 0.50
N LEU A 328 9.34 -23.02 0.75
CA LEU A 328 9.77 -21.65 1.02
C LEU A 328 10.54 -21.56 2.34
N VAL A 329 9.99 -22.09 3.44
CA VAL A 329 10.64 -22.04 4.76
C VAL A 329 12.00 -22.73 4.72
N GLU A 330 12.11 -23.89 4.06
CA GLU A 330 13.37 -24.61 3.88
C GLU A 330 14.41 -23.78 3.11
N LYS A 331 14.01 -23.14 2.00
CA LYS A 331 14.91 -22.33 1.16
C LYS A 331 15.28 -20.98 1.77
N LEU A 332 14.45 -20.44 2.66
CA LEU A 332 14.59 -19.08 3.20
C LEU A 332 15.15 -19.04 4.63
N ARG A 333 15.29 -20.20 5.29
CA ARG A 333 15.78 -20.30 6.68
C ARG A 333 17.10 -19.58 6.89
N ASP A 334 18.10 -19.87 6.07
CA ASP A 334 19.46 -19.32 6.21
C ASP A 334 19.55 -17.85 5.76
N LYS A 335 18.50 -17.31 5.13
CA LYS A 335 18.41 -15.92 4.68
C LYS A 335 17.68 -15.01 5.69
N HIS A 336 17.18 -15.58 6.79
CA HIS A 336 16.36 -14.86 7.77
C HIS A 336 15.18 -14.10 7.12
N VAL A 337 14.52 -14.72 6.14
CA VAL A 337 13.33 -14.17 5.47
C VAL A 337 12.07 -14.86 5.99
N ALA A 338 11.10 -14.07 6.43
CA ALA A 338 9.82 -14.58 6.92
C ALA A 338 8.84 -14.87 5.77
N VAL A 339 7.95 -15.85 5.96
CA VAL A 339 6.82 -16.11 5.05
C VAL A 339 5.54 -15.81 5.81
N SER A 340 4.61 -15.05 5.21
CA SER A 340 3.33 -14.69 5.84
C SER A 340 2.12 -14.95 4.94
N LEU A 341 1.00 -15.29 5.59
CA LEU A 341 -0.30 -15.55 4.97
C LEU A 341 -1.32 -14.56 5.55
N PRO A 342 -1.64 -13.45 4.85
CA PRO A 342 -2.51 -12.39 5.39
C PRO A 342 -3.99 -12.77 5.36
N SER A 343 -4.40 -13.66 4.44
CA SER A 343 -5.80 -13.99 4.17
C SER A 343 -6.05 -15.48 4.45
N LEU A 344 -6.42 -15.82 5.68
CA LEU A 344 -6.68 -17.20 6.10
C LEU A 344 -8.15 -17.42 6.45
N ARG A 345 -8.81 -18.33 5.73
CA ARG A 345 -10.09 -18.90 6.16
C ARG A 345 -9.83 -20.02 7.17
N ILE A 346 -10.68 -20.12 8.20
CA ILE A 346 -10.58 -21.11 9.29
C ILE A 346 -10.44 -22.55 8.75
N SER A 347 -11.17 -22.89 7.69
CA SER A 347 -11.20 -24.24 7.11
C SER A 347 -9.93 -24.68 6.39
N GLY A 348 -9.03 -23.75 6.03
CA GLY A 348 -7.84 -24.02 5.23
C GLY A 348 -6.52 -24.02 6.00
N LEU A 349 -6.53 -23.78 7.32
CA LEU A 349 -5.31 -23.71 8.13
C LEU A 349 -5.07 -25.03 8.88
N SER A 350 -4.11 -25.83 8.41
CA SER A 350 -3.63 -26.96 9.20
C SER A 350 -2.73 -26.47 10.35
N LEU A 351 -2.72 -27.23 11.45
CA LEU A 351 -1.89 -26.92 12.62
C LEU A 351 -0.39 -26.96 12.29
N GLU A 352 0.00 -27.79 11.33
CA GLU A 352 1.38 -27.88 10.84
C GLU A 352 1.78 -26.62 10.05
N LEU A 353 0.90 -26.14 9.17
CA LEU A 353 1.09 -24.88 8.44
C LEU A 353 1.22 -23.69 9.41
N GLY A 354 0.41 -23.65 10.47
CA GLY A 354 0.51 -22.65 11.53
C GLY A 354 1.88 -22.62 12.22
N LYS A 355 2.48 -23.79 12.48
CA LYS A 355 3.83 -23.90 13.07
C LYS A 355 4.91 -23.38 12.13
N MET A 356 4.87 -23.75 10.86
CA MET A 356 5.87 -23.34 9.86
C MET A 356 5.94 -21.82 9.67
N ILE A 357 4.78 -21.15 9.69
CA ILE A 357 4.69 -19.70 9.48
C ILE A 357 5.13 -18.94 10.74
N THR A 358 4.97 -19.52 11.93
CA THR A 358 5.21 -18.85 13.22
C THR A 358 6.65 -18.90 13.71
N GLU A 359 7.52 -19.71 13.11
CA GLU A 359 8.95 -19.75 13.47
C GLU A 359 9.62 -18.36 13.34
N ASN A 360 9.07 -17.44 12.52
CA ASN A 360 9.67 -16.14 12.25
C ASN A 360 8.83 -14.90 12.62
N LYS A 361 7.51 -15.01 12.91
CA LYS A 361 6.64 -13.89 13.37
C LYS A 361 5.38 -14.41 14.10
N ARG A 362 5.23 -14.14 15.40
CA ARG A 362 3.94 -14.31 16.11
C ARG A 362 3.08 -13.03 16.00
N THR A 363 2.52 -12.74 14.83
CA THR A 363 1.58 -11.61 14.59
C THR A 363 0.12 -12.05 14.65
N GLY A 364 -0.72 -11.43 15.49
CA GLY A 364 -2.03 -11.97 15.88
C GLY A 364 -2.84 -12.69 14.79
N LEU A 365 -3.41 -13.85 15.14
CA LEU A 365 -4.12 -14.75 14.23
C LEU A 365 -5.50 -14.18 13.90
N THR A 366 -5.85 -14.17 12.62
CA THR A 366 -7.03 -13.47 12.12
C THR A 366 -8.07 -14.45 11.58
N PHE A 367 -9.31 -14.31 12.02
CA PHE A 367 -10.43 -15.12 11.57
C PHE A 367 -11.63 -14.24 11.22
N ALA A 368 -12.41 -14.67 10.23
CA ALA A 368 -13.61 -13.95 9.81
C ALA A 368 -14.84 -14.86 9.88
N PRO A 369 -15.48 -15.00 11.07
CA PRO A 369 -16.77 -15.68 11.20
C PRO A 369 -17.90 -14.97 10.44
N GLU A 370 -17.80 -13.64 10.27
CA GLU A 370 -18.78 -12.71 9.71
C GLU A 370 -20.10 -12.60 10.48
N ALA A 371 -20.63 -13.69 11.02
CA ALA A 371 -21.90 -13.71 11.75
C ALA A 371 -21.79 -14.50 13.06
N GLY A 372 -22.58 -14.09 14.05
CA GLY A 372 -22.59 -14.65 15.40
C GLY A 372 -23.18 -16.06 15.50
N THR A 373 -24.27 -16.34 14.78
CA THR A 373 -24.97 -17.63 14.83
C THR A 373 -24.67 -18.50 13.62
N GLU A 374 -24.78 -19.82 13.80
CA GLU A 374 -24.63 -20.77 12.68
C GLU A 374 -25.72 -20.57 11.61
N ARG A 375 -26.93 -20.19 12.04
CA ARG A 375 -28.05 -19.85 11.14
C ARG A 375 -27.65 -18.75 10.17
N LEU A 376 -27.19 -17.59 10.67
CA LEU A 376 -26.84 -16.47 9.82
C LEU A 376 -25.59 -16.76 8.98
N ARG A 377 -24.64 -17.54 9.51
CA ARG A 377 -23.49 -18.07 8.73
C ARG A 377 -23.91 -18.93 7.53
N LYS A 378 -24.96 -19.75 7.66
CA LYS A 378 -25.57 -20.50 6.54
C LYS A 378 -26.29 -19.58 5.54
N VAL A 379 -27.01 -18.57 6.04
CA VAL A 379 -27.70 -17.56 5.20
C VAL A 379 -26.72 -16.77 4.35
N ILE A 380 -25.56 -16.37 4.88
CA ILE A 380 -24.52 -15.65 4.11
C ILE A 380 -23.71 -16.58 3.19
N ASN A 381 -23.96 -17.90 3.26
CA ASN A 381 -23.21 -18.97 2.59
C ASN A 381 -21.73 -19.06 2.98
N LYS A 382 -21.44 -18.87 4.26
CA LYS A 382 -20.11 -19.01 4.85
C LYS A 382 -20.19 -19.91 6.08
N PRO A 383 -20.44 -21.23 5.90
CA PRO A 383 -20.48 -22.15 7.02
C PRO A 383 -19.10 -22.14 7.69
N VAL A 384 -19.09 -21.71 8.94
CA VAL A 384 -17.96 -21.83 9.86
C VAL A 384 -18.53 -22.57 11.07
N ASP A 385 -18.01 -23.76 11.28
CA ASP A 385 -18.34 -24.58 12.42
C ASP A 385 -17.66 -24.03 13.68
N GLU A 386 -18.43 -23.91 14.76
CA GLU A 386 -17.93 -23.31 16.01
C GLU A 386 -16.96 -24.20 16.75
N ASP A 387 -17.12 -25.52 16.62
CA ASP A 387 -16.25 -26.49 17.27
C ASP A 387 -14.87 -26.45 16.61
N THR A 388 -14.83 -26.40 15.27
CA THR A 388 -13.61 -26.16 14.50
C THR A 388 -12.91 -24.86 14.92
N LEU A 389 -13.67 -23.76 15.05
CA LEU A 389 -13.11 -22.48 15.50
C LEU A 389 -12.53 -22.56 16.92
N THR A 390 -13.23 -23.25 17.82
CA THR A 390 -12.82 -23.49 19.21
C THR A 390 -11.54 -24.34 19.27
N GLU A 391 -11.45 -25.40 18.48
CA GLU A 391 -10.28 -26.28 18.39
C GLU A 391 -9.04 -25.55 17.87
N VAL A 392 -9.18 -24.83 16.75
CA VAL A 392 -8.08 -24.05 16.15
C VAL A 392 -7.57 -22.99 17.13
N LEU A 393 -8.46 -22.30 17.83
CA LEU A 393 -8.08 -21.30 18.84
C LEU A 393 -7.39 -21.92 20.06
N THR A 394 -7.92 -23.04 20.56
CA THR A 394 -7.31 -23.76 21.69
C THR A 394 -5.88 -24.15 21.36
N GLU A 395 -5.64 -24.69 20.17
CA GLU A 395 -4.31 -25.06 19.73
C GLU A 395 -3.41 -23.85 19.46
N ALA A 396 -3.94 -22.77 18.89
CA ALA A 396 -3.20 -21.54 18.70
C ALA A 396 -2.66 -21.00 20.05
N PHE A 397 -3.50 -20.97 21.09
CA PHE A 397 -3.07 -20.54 22.43
C PHE A 397 -2.04 -21.49 23.05
N LYS A 398 -2.16 -22.82 22.87
CA LYS A 398 -1.13 -23.80 23.29
C LYS A 398 0.23 -23.52 22.64
N GLN A 399 0.23 -23.08 21.38
CA GLN A 399 1.45 -22.73 20.65
C GLN A 399 1.98 -21.32 20.97
N GLY A 400 1.31 -20.60 21.89
CA GLY A 400 1.79 -19.33 22.42
C GLY A 400 1.37 -18.11 21.61
N TRP A 401 0.31 -18.21 20.80
CA TRP A 401 -0.39 -17.05 20.25
C TRP A 401 -1.03 -16.21 21.35
N GLN A 402 -0.86 -14.88 21.29
CA GLN A 402 -1.33 -13.95 22.34
C GLN A 402 -2.40 -12.96 21.86
N THR A 403 -2.63 -12.88 20.55
CA THR A 403 -3.58 -11.93 19.96
C THR A 403 -4.40 -12.64 18.90
N ILE A 404 -5.72 -12.51 19.02
CA ILE A 404 -6.70 -13.02 18.07
C ILE A 404 -7.44 -11.82 17.48
N LYS A 405 -7.61 -11.78 16.16
CA LYS A 405 -8.40 -10.80 15.45
C LYS A 405 -9.65 -11.48 14.88
N LEU A 406 -10.83 -10.93 15.13
CA LEU A 406 -12.09 -11.44 14.58
C LEU A 406 -12.80 -10.36 13.75
N TYR A 407 -13.35 -10.74 12.61
CA TYR A 407 -14.21 -9.88 11.78
C TYR A 407 -15.67 -10.34 11.82
N PHE A 408 -16.56 -9.41 12.12
CA PHE A 408 -18.00 -9.59 12.08
C PHE A 408 -18.65 -8.51 11.22
N MET A 409 -19.79 -8.85 10.65
CA MET A 409 -20.67 -7.93 9.94
C MET A 409 -21.97 -7.75 10.73
N ILE A 410 -22.57 -6.56 10.63
CA ILE A 410 -23.89 -6.25 11.19
C ILE A 410 -24.80 -5.65 10.12
N GLY A 411 -26.11 -5.75 10.31
CA GLY A 411 -27.07 -5.27 9.32
C GLY A 411 -27.21 -6.21 8.12
N LEU A 412 -26.87 -7.48 8.30
CA LEU A 412 -27.01 -8.50 7.26
C LEU A 412 -28.50 -8.79 6.98
N PRO A 413 -28.86 -9.17 5.74
CA PRO A 413 -30.20 -9.66 5.43
C PRO A 413 -30.65 -10.79 6.36
N THR A 414 -31.89 -10.70 6.86
CA THR A 414 -32.50 -11.63 7.83
C THR A 414 -31.87 -11.67 9.23
N GLU A 415 -30.96 -10.75 9.56
CA GLU A 415 -30.35 -10.65 10.90
C GLU A 415 -31.40 -10.30 11.97
N THR A 416 -31.39 -11.04 13.07
CA THR A 416 -32.24 -10.85 14.25
C THR A 416 -31.41 -10.36 15.45
N GLU A 417 -32.08 -9.96 16.54
CA GLU A 417 -31.39 -9.63 17.80
C GLU A 417 -30.62 -10.84 18.37
N ASP A 418 -31.14 -12.06 18.22
CA ASP A 418 -30.45 -13.29 18.62
C ASP A 418 -29.11 -13.47 17.87
N ASP A 419 -29.01 -13.02 16.62
CA ASP A 419 -27.75 -13.10 15.89
C ASP A 419 -26.70 -12.11 16.41
N LEU A 420 -27.15 -10.92 16.81
CA LEU A 420 -26.29 -9.93 17.46
C LEU A 420 -25.83 -10.42 18.83
N GLN A 421 -26.74 -11.01 19.61
CA GLN A 421 -26.38 -11.67 20.86
C GLN A 421 -25.41 -12.82 20.62
N GLY A 422 -25.60 -13.59 19.54
CA GLY A 422 -24.69 -14.65 19.11
C GLY A 422 -23.26 -14.18 18.86
N ILE A 423 -23.05 -12.93 18.41
CA ILE A 423 -21.69 -12.35 18.29
C ILE A 423 -21.06 -12.22 19.68
N ALA A 424 -21.81 -11.67 20.64
CA ALA A 424 -21.33 -11.49 22.02
C ALA A 424 -21.07 -12.84 22.70
N ASP A 425 -21.97 -13.81 22.51
CA ASP A 425 -21.86 -15.15 23.08
C ASP A 425 -20.68 -15.93 22.50
N LEU A 426 -20.46 -15.85 21.19
CA LEU A 426 -19.30 -16.47 20.55
C LEU A 426 -18.00 -15.85 21.08
N ILE A 427 -17.90 -14.53 21.16
CA ILE A 427 -16.72 -13.86 21.73
C ILE A 427 -16.50 -14.28 23.18
N ALA A 428 -17.57 -14.37 23.98
CA ALA A 428 -17.48 -14.84 25.37
C ALA A 428 -17.00 -16.29 25.47
N LYS A 429 -17.51 -17.19 24.61
CA LYS A 429 -17.08 -18.59 24.49
C LYS A 429 -15.59 -18.68 24.14
N LEU A 430 -15.15 -17.94 23.13
CA LEU A 430 -13.75 -17.91 22.71
C LEU A 430 -12.82 -17.31 23.77
N ASN A 431 -13.27 -16.27 24.47
CA ASN A 431 -12.52 -15.67 25.57
C ASN A 431 -12.32 -16.66 26.73
N ARG A 432 -13.34 -17.46 27.09
CA ARG A 432 -13.23 -18.51 28.12
C ARG A 432 -12.17 -19.57 27.78
N ILE A 433 -11.98 -19.89 26.50
CA ILE A 433 -10.90 -20.79 26.07
C ILE A 433 -9.55 -20.18 26.44
N SER A 434 -9.36 -18.90 26.13
CA SER A 434 -8.10 -18.19 26.40
C SER A 434 -7.75 -18.10 27.90
N GLU A 435 -8.75 -18.11 28.79
CA GLU A 435 -8.55 -18.02 30.24
C GLU A 435 -7.72 -19.18 30.80
N LYS A 436 -7.76 -20.35 30.15
CA LYS A 436 -7.01 -21.55 30.51
C LYS A 436 -5.51 -21.45 30.18
N HIS A 437 -5.08 -20.40 29.49
CA HIS A 437 -3.70 -20.22 29.02
C HIS A 437 -3.01 -19.05 29.71
N ARG A 438 -1.70 -19.19 29.94
CA ARG A 438 -0.84 -18.15 30.55
C ARG A 438 -0.38 -17.13 29.49
N GLY A 439 -0.36 -15.85 29.85
CA GLY A 439 0.15 -14.76 28.99
C GLY A 439 -0.87 -13.67 28.65
N ARG A 440 -0.48 -12.73 27.79
CA ARG A 440 -1.38 -11.73 27.20
C ARG A 440 -2.38 -12.44 26.26
N ARG A 441 -3.65 -12.02 26.33
CA ARG A 441 -4.79 -12.68 25.66
C ARG A 441 -5.69 -11.59 25.06
N ASN A 442 -5.24 -10.99 23.98
CA ASN A 442 -5.91 -9.84 23.38
C ASN A 442 -6.84 -10.30 22.26
N PHE A 443 -8.09 -9.87 22.30
CA PHE A 443 -9.05 -10.04 21.22
C PHE A 443 -9.30 -8.69 20.57
N ASN A 444 -8.99 -8.55 19.29
CA ASN A 444 -9.29 -7.37 18.49
C ASN A 444 -10.44 -7.70 17.54
N ILE A 445 -11.61 -7.16 17.83
CA ILE A 445 -12.83 -7.46 17.09
C ILE A 445 -13.13 -6.26 16.19
N THR A 446 -13.23 -6.49 14.89
CA THR A 446 -13.68 -5.46 13.95
C THR A 446 -15.09 -5.79 13.49
N ILE A 447 -15.99 -4.83 13.60
CA ILE A 447 -17.40 -4.95 13.27
C ILE A 447 -17.73 -3.95 12.16
N SER A 448 -18.13 -4.45 11.00
CA SER A 448 -18.42 -3.64 9.82
C SER A 448 -19.91 -3.72 9.44
N PRO A 449 -20.60 -2.60 9.21
CA PRO A 449 -21.95 -2.63 8.66
C PRO A 449 -21.93 -3.20 7.24
N TYR A 450 -22.99 -3.93 6.87
CA TYR A 450 -23.12 -4.49 5.54
C TYR A 450 -23.53 -3.41 4.52
N SER A 451 -22.82 -3.37 3.39
CA SER A 451 -23.18 -2.60 2.20
C SER A 451 -23.41 -3.53 1.00
N PRO A 452 -24.58 -3.50 0.33
CA PRO A 452 -24.81 -4.28 -0.87
C PRO A 452 -23.96 -3.81 -2.04
N LYS A 453 -23.36 -4.76 -2.78
CA LYS A 453 -22.50 -4.47 -3.92
C LYS A 453 -23.05 -5.07 -5.21
N ALA A 454 -22.80 -4.38 -6.32
CA ALA A 454 -23.11 -4.86 -7.67
C ALA A 454 -22.53 -6.26 -7.92
N HIS A 455 -23.22 -7.07 -8.73
CA HIS A 455 -22.83 -8.45 -9.06
C HIS A 455 -22.73 -9.37 -7.84
N THR A 456 -23.52 -9.15 -6.79
CA THR A 456 -23.66 -10.09 -5.67
C THR A 456 -25.08 -10.67 -5.64
N PRO A 457 -25.29 -11.88 -5.09
CA PRO A 457 -26.63 -12.38 -4.83
C PRO A 457 -27.50 -11.42 -4.00
N TRP A 458 -26.90 -10.55 -3.19
CA TRP A 458 -27.60 -9.58 -2.36
C TRP A 458 -27.63 -8.15 -2.92
N GLN A 459 -27.32 -7.96 -4.21
CA GLN A 459 -27.38 -6.64 -4.84
C GLN A 459 -28.78 -5.98 -4.82
N TRP A 460 -29.83 -6.77 -4.59
CA TRP A 460 -31.22 -6.33 -4.46
C TRP A 460 -31.63 -6.00 -3.02
N GLU A 461 -30.86 -6.42 -2.02
CA GLU A 461 -31.16 -6.17 -0.60
C GLU A 461 -31.08 -4.67 -0.27
N ARG A 462 -31.81 -4.27 0.78
CA ARG A 462 -31.62 -2.95 1.39
C ARG A 462 -30.32 -2.90 2.18
N GLN A 463 -29.74 -1.71 2.27
CA GLN A 463 -28.80 -1.36 3.32
C GLN A 463 -29.58 -0.84 4.54
N ILE A 464 -29.15 -1.17 5.75
CA ILE A 464 -29.79 -0.62 6.96
C ILE A 464 -29.43 0.85 7.14
N SER A 465 -30.31 1.60 7.81
CA SER A 465 -30.08 3.03 8.10
C SER A 465 -28.89 3.25 9.06
N ILE A 466 -28.37 4.48 9.08
CA ILE A 466 -27.32 4.91 10.01
C ILE A 466 -27.79 4.72 11.46
N GLU A 467 -29.04 5.05 11.76
CA GLU A 467 -29.65 4.94 13.09
C GLU A 467 -29.81 3.49 13.52
N GLU A 468 -30.29 2.62 12.63
CA GLU A 468 -30.34 1.16 12.88
C GLU A 468 -28.94 0.62 13.17
N THR A 469 -27.93 1.07 12.43
CA THR A 469 -26.54 0.64 12.60
C THR A 469 -26.00 1.06 13.97
N TYR A 470 -26.18 2.31 14.39
CA TYR A 470 -25.75 2.76 15.72
C TYR A 470 -26.44 2.00 16.85
N LYS A 471 -27.75 1.71 16.73
CA LYS A 471 -28.47 0.89 17.72
C LYS A 471 -27.83 -0.48 17.90
N LYS A 472 -27.44 -1.15 16.81
CA LYS A 472 -26.76 -2.45 16.84
C LYS A 472 -25.35 -2.35 17.43
N ILE A 473 -24.60 -1.30 17.08
CA ILE A 473 -23.27 -1.02 17.67
C ILE A 473 -23.38 -0.84 19.18
N ASP A 474 -24.34 -0.05 19.65
CA ASP A 474 -24.55 0.22 21.07
C ASP A 474 -25.00 -1.01 21.85
N PHE A 475 -25.82 -1.87 21.23
CA PHE A 475 -26.14 -3.19 21.76
C PHE A 475 -24.85 -4.01 22.00
N LEU A 476 -23.97 -4.14 21.00
CA LEU A 476 -22.73 -4.92 21.11
C LEU A 476 -21.75 -4.33 22.14
N LYS A 477 -21.62 -3.00 22.21
CA LYS A 477 -20.83 -2.32 23.27
C LYS A 477 -21.35 -2.62 24.67
N LYS A 478 -22.66 -2.77 24.84
CA LYS A 478 -23.29 -3.13 26.13
C LYS A 478 -23.10 -4.62 26.43
N ALA A 479 -23.29 -5.49 25.46
CA ALA A 479 -23.18 -6.94 25.62
C ALA A 479 -21.73 -7.43 25.84
N ILE A 480 -20.74 -6.77 25.22
CA ILE A 480 -19.34 -7.19 25.24
C ILE A 480 -18.53 -6.25 26.14
N ARG A 481 -18.43 -6.59 27.43
CA ARG A 481 -17.66 -5.82 28.43
C ARG A 481 -16.56 -6.66 29.05
N LYS A 482 -15.38 -6.66 28.42
CA LYS A 482 -14.18 -7.37 28.90
C LYS A 482 -12.93 -6.53 28.65
N ARG A 483 -12.02 -6.48 29.63
CA ARG A 483 -10.79 -5.66 29.58
C ARG A 483 -9.83 -6.04 28.45
N ASN A 484 -9.87 -7.29 28.02
CA ASN A 484 -8.97 -7.86 27.01
C ASN A 484 -9.63 -8.01 25.62
N VAL A 485 -10.84 -7.47 25.44
CA VAL A 485 -11.55 -7.43 24.17
C VAL A 485 -11.66 -5.98 23.70
N HIS A 486 -11.10 -5.69 22.54
CA HIS A 486 -11.10 -4.37 21.92
C HIS A 486 -12.02 -4.39 20.70
N LEU A 487 -13.11 -3.62 20.76
CA LEU A 487 -14.04 -3.48 19.65
C LEU A 487 -13.63 -2.28 18.79
N LYS A 488 -13.50 -2.49 17.48
CA LYS A 488 -13.38 -1.46 16.45
C LYS A 488 -14.60 -1.52 15.56
N PHE A 489 -15.25 -0.39 15.35
CA PHE A 489 -16.41 -0.27 14.48
C PHE A 489 -16.02 0.56 13.25
N HIS A 490 -16.55 0.18 12.09
CA HIS A 490 -16.52 1.05 10.92
C HIS A 490 -17.57 2.16 11.09
N ASP A 491 -17.28 3.36 10.59
CA ASP A 491 -18.21 4.49 10.69
C ASP A 491 -19.45 4.24 9.81
N PRO A 492 -20.67 4.22 10.38
CA PRO A 492 -21.90 4.07 9.60
C PRO A 492 -22.08 5.10 8.50
N LYS A 493 -21.55 6.33 8.66
CA LYS A 493 -21.64 7.40 7.65
C LYS A 493 -20.77 7.11 6.42
N ILE A 494 -19.59 6.53 6.63
CA ILE A 494 -18.74 6.08 5.51
C ILE A 494 -19.43 4.91 4.80
N THR A 495 -20.01 3.95 5.54
CA THR A 495 -20.74 2.83 4.91
C THR A 495 -21.99 3.28 4.15
N TRP A 496 -22.66 4.33 4.60
CA TRP A 496 -23.72 4.99 3.84
C TRP A 496 -23.20 5.46 2.47
N LEU A 497 -22.05 6.13 2.43
CA LEU A 497 -21.45 6.62 1.18
C LEU A 497 -21.05 5.46 0.26
N GLU A 498 -20.42 4.42 0.79
CA GLU A 498 -20.07 3.20 0.04
C GLU A 498 -21.28 2.54 -0.63
N GLY A 499 -22.45 2.59 0.03
CA GLY A 499 -23.71 2.06 -0.49
C GLY A 499 -24.31 2.92 -1.60
N VAL A 500 -24.33 4.25 -1.40
CA VAL A 500 -24.82 5.21 -2.39
C VAL A 500 -23.97 5.15 -3.67
N LEU A 501 -22.64 5.24 -3.53
CA LEU A 501 -21.72 5.20 -4.66
C LEU A 501 -21.68 3.81 -5.31
N GLY A 502 -21.55 2.74 -4.51
CA GLY A 502 -21.39 1.38 -5.02
C GLY A 502 -22.61 0.84 -5.78
N ARG A 503 -23.82 1.36 -5.50
CA ARG A 503 -25.06 1.01 -6.21
C ARG A 503 -25.57 2.14 -7.12
N GLY A 504 -24.79 3.18 -7.34
CA GLY A 504 -25.16 4.37 -8.11
C GLY A 504 -25.43 4.11 -9.59
N ASP A 505 -26.19 5.02 -10.20
CA ASP A 505 -26.35 5.20 -11.66
C ASP A 505 -25.67 6.51 -12.09
N ARG A 506 -25.82 6.93 -13.36
CA ARG A 506 -25.11 8.10 -13.91
C ARG A 506 -25.39 9.41 -13.16
N ARG A 507 -26.54 9.55 -12.50
CA ARG A 507 -26.89 10.74 -11.70
C ARG A 507 -26.00 10.90 -10.46
N ILE A 508 -25.44 9.80 -9.95
CA ILE A 508 -24.44 9.87 -8.88
C ILE A 508 -23.16 10.57 -9.35
N GLY A 509 -22.88 10.55 -10.66
CA GLY A 509 -21.80 11.33 -11.24
C GLY A 509 -21.90 12.81 -10.89
N ASP A 510 -23.09 13.40 -10.97
CA ASP A 510 -23.29 14.83 -10.68
C ASP A 510 -23.07 15.12 -9.19
N VAL A 511 -23.50 14.20 -8.32
CA VAL A 511 -23.24 14.27 -6.87
C VAL A 511 -21.75 14.20 -6.57
N ILE A 512 -20.99 13.29 -7.21
CA ILE A 512 -19.54 13.17 -7.05
C ILE A 512 -18.85 14.47 -7.48
N LEU A 513 -19.22 15.01 -8.64
CA LEU A 513 -18.67 16.27 -9.14
C LEU A 513 -18.97 17.44 -8.20
N ARG A 514 -20.20 17.51 -7.68
CA ARG A 514 -20.62 18.53 -6.72
C ARG A 514 -19.86 18.43 -5.41
N ALA A 515 -19.72 17.21 -4.86
CA ALA A 515 -18.98 16.96 -3.64
C ALA A 515 -17.51 17.37 -3.80
N TYR A 516 -16.87 16.95 -4.89
CA TYR A 516 -15.49 17.34 -5.22
C TYR A 516 -15.33 18.87 -5.28
N ARG A 517 -16.19 19.56 -6.03
CA ARG A 517 -16.20 21.03 -6.13
C ARG A 517 -16.49 21.73 -4.80
N SER A 518 -17.11 21.03 -3.85
CA SER A 518 -17.41 21.52 -2.51
C SER A 518 -16.31 21.17 -1.48
N GLY A 519 -15.20 20.59 -1.93
CA GLY A 519 -14.03 20.29 -1.09
C GLY A 519 -13.90 18.84 -0.64
N ALA A 520 -14.78 17.92 -1.06
CA ALA A 520 -14.60 16.49 -0.75
C ALA A 520 -13.35 15.95 -1.47
N HIS A 521 -12.43 15.40 -0.67
CA HIS A 521 -11.16 14.84 -1.14
C HIS A 521 -10.65 13.86 -0.09
N MET A 522 -10.03 12.76 -0.52
CA MET A 522 -9.47 11.75 0.38
C MET A 522 -10.51 11.13 1.33
N ASP A 523 -11.74 10.88 0.85
CA ASP A 523 -12.86 10.38 1.67
C ASP A 523 -12.62 9.01 2.32
N GLY A 524 -11.63 8.25 1.84
CA GLY A 524 -11.16 7.01 2.47
C GLY A 524 -10.40 7.22 3.80
N TRP A 525 -9.97 8.45 4.08
CA TRP A 525 -9.24 8.84 5.29
C TRP A 525 -10.20 9.54 6.25
N SER A 526 -10.39 8.95 7.43
CA SER A 526 -11.40 9.38 8.41
C SER A 526 -11.27 10.85 8.85
N GLU A 527 -10.05 11.38 8.82
CA GLU A 527 -9.72 12.77 9.13
C GLU A 527 -10.13 13.76 8.04
N ASN A 528 -10.35 13.27 6.81
CA ASN A 528 -10.73 14.06 5.64
C ASN A 528 -12.21 13.92 5.27
N PHE A 529 -12.86 12.83 5.71
CA PHE A 529 -14.26 12.57 5.36
C PHE A 529 -15.22 13.57 6.00
N ASP A 530 -15.95 14.32 5.15
CA ASP A 530 -17.03 15.23 5.57
C ASP A 530 -18.39 14.75 5.04
N PHE A 531 -19.20 14.22 5.94
CA PHE A 531 -20.54 13.73 5.63
C PHE A 531 -21.50 14.82 5.16
N GLU A 532 -21.39 16.04 5.69
CA GLU A 532 -22.32 17.14 5.35
C GLU A 532 -22.12 17.60 3.90
N VAL A 533 -20.87 17.56 3.41
CA VAL A 533 -20.55 17.87 2.01
C VAL A 533 -21.29 16.91 1.07
N TRP A 534 -21.27 15.62 1.35
CA TRP A 534 -21.99 14.62 0.55
C TRP A 534 -23.50 14.75 0.63
N GLN A 535 -24.05 14.99 1.83
CA GLN A 535 -25.50 15.20 1.96
C GLN A 535 -25.96 16.46 1.25
N LYS A 536 -25.18 17.54 1.32
CA LYS A 536 -25.45 18.78 0.59
C LYS A 536 -25.40 18.56 -0.92
N ALA A 537 -24.38 17.84 -1.41
CA ALA A 537 -24.26 17.51 -2.82
C ALA A 537 -25.49 16.74 -3.35
N CYS A 538 -25.97 15.74 -2.61
CA CYS A 538 -27.21 15.04 -2.94
C CYS A 538 -28.42 15.98 -3.03
N ARG A 539 -28.59 16.89 -2.05
CA ARG A 539 -29.71 17.85 -2.03
C ARG A 539 -29.66 18.82 -3.21
N GLU A 540 -28.48 19.36 -3.53
CA GLU A 540 -28.32 20.35 -4.59
C GLU A 540 -28.50 19.76 -5.99
N GLU A 541 -28.09 18.51 -6.20
CA GLU A 541 -28.31 17.78 -7.45
C GLU A 541 -29.69 17.10 -7.52
N GLY A 542 -30.54 17.28 -6.48
CA GLY A 542 -31.89 16.71 -6.44
C GLY A 542 -31.92 15.18 -6.39
N VAL A 543 -30.85 14.56 -5.89
CA VAL A 543 -30.69 13.11 -5.81
C VAL A 543 -31.05 12.64 -4.41
N ASP A 544 -32.05 11.75 -4.31
CA ASP A 544 -32.38 11.08 -3.05
C ASP A 544 -31.44 9.87 -2.82
N PRO A 545 -30.53 9.93 -1.84
CA PRO A 545 -29.60 8.83 -1.55
C PRO A 545 -30.30 7.57 -1.03
N GLU A 546 -31.43 7.69 -0.33
CA GLU A 546 -32.15 6.56 0.26
C GLU A 546 -32.66 5.59 -0.81
N ARG A 547 -32.94 6.12 -2.02
CA ARG A 547 -33.25 5.32 -3.21
C ARG A 547 -32.17 4.28 -3.54
N TYR A 548 -30.90 4.65 -3.38
CA TYR A 548 -29.76 3.77 -3.71
C TYR A 548 -29.51 2.75 -2.59
N LEU A 549 -29.96 3.04 -1.38
CA LEU A 549 -29.87 2.16 -0.21
C LEU A 549 -31.07 1.23 -0.06
N ALA A 550 -32.21 1.58 -0.66
CA ALA A 550 -33.43 0.79 -0.62
C ALA A 550 -33.31 -0.61 -1.24
N GLU A 551 -34.27 -1.47 -0.89
CA GLU A 551 -34.48 -2.75 -1.56
C GLU A 551 -34.90 -2.51 -3.02
N ARG A 552 -34.38 -3.34 -3.93
CA ARG A 552 -34.70 -3.28 -5.36
C ARG A 552 -35.47 -4.53 -5.76
N SER A 553 -36.51 -4.35 -6.59
CA SER A 553 -37.20 -5.48 -7.21
C SER A 553 -36.23 -6.28 -8.08
N THR A 554 -36.29 -7.60 -7.99
CA THR A 554 -35.46 -8.53 -8.78
C THR A 554 -35.74 -8.48 -10.28
N GLY A 555 -36.95 -8.03 -10.66
CA GLY A 555 -37.35 -7.83 -12.05
C GLY A 555 -36.91 -6.49 -12.64
N ASN A 556 -36.51 -5.53 -11.81
CA ASN A 556 -36.07 -4.23 -12.31
C ASN A 556 -34.67 -4.33 -12.96
N PRO A 557 -34.42 -3.53 -14.00
CA PRO A 557 -33.09 -3.39 -14.57
C PRO A 557 -32.16 -2.68 -13.59
N LEU A 558 -30.88 -3.07 -13.60
CA LEU A 558 -29.84 -2.48 -12.78
C LEU A 558 -28.84 -1.71 -13.66
N PRO A 559 -28.21 -0.63 -13.16
CA PRO A 559 -27.27 0.18 -13.94
C PRO A 559 -26.11 -0.64 -14.54
N TRP A 560 -25.66 -1.67 -13.82
CA TRP A 560 -24.57 -2.57 -14.22
C TRP A 560 -25.04 -3.86 -14.94
N ASP A 561 -26.34 -4.00 -15.29
CA ASP A 561 -26.83 -5.21 -15.96
C ASP A 561 -26.19 -5.42 -17.34
N HIS A 562 -25.63 -4.37 -17.96
CA HIS A 562 -24.92 -4.46 -19.23
C HIS A 562 -23.56 -5.19 -19.12
N ILE A 563 -23.05 -5.44 -17.91
CA ILE A 563 -21.78 -6.14 -17.68
C ILE A 563 -21.99 -7.63 -17.43
N GLU A 564 -21.24 -8.47 -18.14
CA GLU A 564 -21.23 -9.91 -17.96
C GLU A 564 -19.93 -10.40 -17.32
N LYS A 565 -20.02 -10.94 -16.10
CA LYS A 565 -18.91 -11.60 -15.42
C LYS A 565 -19.35 -12.65 -14.41
N GLY A 566 -18.70 -13.81 -14.46
CA GLY A 566 -18.83 -14.83 -13.44
C GLY A 566 -20.18 -15.54 -13.47
N LEU A 567 -21.09 -15.16 -12.59
CA LEU A 567 -22.40 -15.78 -12.44
C LEU A 567 -23.46 -15.05 -13.26
N SER A 568 -24.36 -15.80 -13.92
CA SER A 568 -25.52 -15.21 -14.61
C SER A 568 -26.49 -14.55 -13.62
N LYS A 569 -27.29 -13.57 -14.09
CA LYS A 569 -28.35 -12.94 -13.28
C LYS A 569 -29.29 -13.98 -12.67
N GLU A 570 -29.64 -15.02 -13.43
CA GLU A 570 -30.42 -16.17 -12.95
C GLU A 570 -29.74 -16.92 -11.81
N SER A 571 -28.43 -17.17 -11.90
CA SER A 571 -27.67 -17.83 -10.84
C SER A 571 -27.63 -16.98 -9.56
N LEU A 572 -27.49 -15.66 -9.70
CA LEU A 572 -27.54 -14.72 -8.57
C LEU A 572 -28.93 -14.73 -7.91
N LEU A 573 -30.00 -14.76 -8.70
CA LEU A 573 -31.38 -14.87 -8.19
C LEU A 573 -31.65 -16.20 -7.49
N LYS A 574 -31.11 -17.32 -8.01
CA LYS A 574 -31.19 -18.63 -7.35
C LYS A 574 -30.51 -18.58 -5.97
N GLU A 575 -29.34 -17.95 -5.86
CA GLU A 575 -28.65 -17.79 -4.57
C GLU A 575 -29.36 -16.79 -3.63
N PHE A 576 -29.95 -15.73 -4.16
CA PHE A 576 -30.80 -14.80 -3.41
C PHE A 576 -31.99 -15.52 -2.78
N ALA A 577 -32.75 -16.30 -3.57
CA ALA A 577 -33.90 -17.07 -3.09
C ALA A 577 -33.51 -18.06 -1.98
N LYS A 578 -32.38 -18.75 -2.14
CA LYS A 578 -31.83 -19.64 -1.09
C LYS A 578 -31.55 -18.92 0.22
N SER A 579 -31.03 -17.69 0.18
CA SER A 579 -30.76 -16.92 1.41
C SER A 579 -32.03 -16.52 2.17
N ARG A 580 -33.16 -16.41 1.47
CA ARG A 580 -34.47 -16.10 2.05
C ARG A 580 -35.26 -17.34 2.49
N GLY A 581 -34.69 -18.55 2.35
CA GLY A 581 -35.41 -19.80 2.62
C GLY A 581 -36.57 -20.07 1.65
N LEU A 582 -36.63 -19.32 0.53
CA LEU A 582 -37.66 -19.41 -0.48
C LEU A 582 -37.31 -20.54 -1.47
N THR A 583 -37.54 -21.78 -1.06
CA THR A 583 -37.34 -22.95 -1.94
C THR A 583 -38.49 -23.19 -2.93
N GLU A 584 -39.64 -22.51 -2.77
CA GLU A 584 -40.84 -22.81 -3.57
C GLU A 584 -41.04 -21.96 -4.85
N ALA A 585 -40.26 -20.90 -5.07
CA ALA A 585 -40.45 -19.99 -6.21
C ALA A 585 -39.69 -20.37 -7.50
N VAL A 586 -39.02 -21.52 -7.57
CA VAL A 586 -38.27 -21.95 -8.76
C VAL A 586 -38.70 -23.36 -9.19
N LYS A 587 -39.98 -23.51 -9.52
CA LYS A 587 -40.52 -24.75 -10.12
C LYS A 587 -40.87 -24.65 -11.61
N SER A 588 -40.44 -23.61 -12.32
CA SER A 588 -40.75 -23.47 -13.75
C SER A 588 -39.56 -23.39 -14.71
N LEU A 589 -38.30 -23.48 -14.25
CA LEU A 589 -37.14 -23.30 -15.14
C LEU A 589 -35.97 -24.25 -14.85
N ASP A 590 -36.26 -25.53 -14.62
CA ASP A 590 -35.23 -26.57 -14.57
C ASP A 590 -35.40 -27.56 -15.75
N LYS A 591 -34.61 -27.34 -16.80
CA LYS A 591 -34.05 -28.43 -17.61
C LYS A 591 -32.52 -28.30 -17.61
N GLU A 592 -31.95 -29.14 -16.78
CA GLU A 592 -30.61 -29.77 -16.78
C GLU A 592 -29.41 -29.00 -17.37
N GLU A 593 -28.42 -28.75 -16.51
CA GLU A 593 -27.01 -29.02 -16.82
C GLU A 593 -26.37 -29.73 -15.61
N LYS A 594 -25.92 -30.97 -15.81
CA LYS A 594 -25.25 -31.81 -14.82
C LYS A 594 -23.76 -31.47 -14.80
N LEU A 595 -23.27 -30.96 -13.67
CA LEU A 595 -21.83 -30.98 -13.36
C LEU A 595 -21.46 -32.37 -12.82
N GLU A 596 -20.51 -33.04 -13.48
CA GLU A 596 -19.98 -34.34 -13.05
C GLU A 596 -19.32 -34.25 -11.67
N LYS A 597 -19.64 -35.21 -10.80
CA LYS A 597 -19.01 -35.41 -9.50
C LYS A 597 -17.87 -36.42 -9.65
N GLU A 598 -16.66 -36.05 -9.23
CA GLU A 598 -15.58 -37.01 -9.00
C GLU A 598 -15.92 -38.00 -7.86
N PRO A 599 -15.46 -39.27 -7.94
CA PRO A 599 -15.86 -40.32 -7.02
C PRO A 599 -15.16 -40.24 -5.64
N PRO A 600 -15.77 -40.83 -4.59
CA PRO A 600 -15.29 -40.72 -3.23
C PRO A 600 -14.00 -41.53 -2.99
N ARG A 601 -13.05 -40.94 -2.26
CA ARG A 601 -11.83 -41.63 -1.79
C ARG A 601 -12.19 -42.75 -0.80
N LYS A 602 -11.68 -43.95 -1.06
CA LYS A 602 -11.80 -45.15 -0.19
C LYS A 602 -11.14 -44.92 1.17
N LYS A 603 -11.86 -45.25 2.25
CA LYS A 603 -11.33 -45.39 3.61
C LYS A 603 -10.21 -46.45 3.64
N ARG A 604 -9.03 -46.09 4.13
CA ARG A 604 -7.97 -47.05 4.49
C ARG A 604 -8.33 -47.71 5.82
N LYS A 605 -8.17 -49.05 5.86
CA LYS A 605 -8.33 -49.89 7.04
C LYS A 605 -7.19 -49.65 8.02
N ASP A 606 -7.54 -49.58 9.28
CA ASP A 606 -6.65 -49.63 10.43
C ASP A 606 -5.83 -50.93 10.42
N ASN A 607 -4.52 -50.80 10.60
CA ASN A 607 -3.67 -51.89 11.04
C ASN A 607 -3.08 -51.48 12.39
N ASP A 608 -3.55 -52.16 13.42
CA ASP A 608 -3.04 -52.13 14.78
C ASP A 608 -1.59 -52.66 14.81
N GLU A 609 -0.62 -51.78 15.07
CA GLU A 609 0.70 -52.19 15.56
C GLU A 609 1.03 -51.51 16.88
N LYS A 610 1.43 -52.37 17.83
CA LYS A 610 1.60 -52.14 19.26
C LYS A 610 2.57 -51.01 19.57
N ILE A 611 2.10 -50.11 20.44
CA ILE A 611 2.87 -49.10 21.14
C ILE A 611 3.93 -49.78 22.02
N MET A 612 5.21 -49.63 21.67
CA MET A 612 6.34 -49.92 22.56
C MET A 612 6.70 -48.65 23.35
N TYR A 613 6.56 -48.71 24.67
CA TYR A 613 7.00 -47.67 25.60
C TYR A 613 8.53 -47.62 25.64
N GLY A 614 9.12 -46.69 24.89
CA GLY A 614 10.54 -46.34 24.95
C GLY A 614 10.71 -44.90 25.43
N ARG A 615 11.62 -44.68 26.39
CA ARG A 615 12.01 -43.34 26.87
C ARG A 615 12.35 -42.43 25.68
N ALA A 616 11.79 -41.22 25.69
CA ALA A 616 12.17 -40.15 24.76
C ALA A 616 13.70 -40.03 24.68
N PRO A 617 14.30 -39.96 23.48
CA PRO A 617 15.69 -39.55 23.36
C PRO A 617 15.77 -38.14 23.95
N LYS A 618 16.68 -37.95 24.91
CA LYS A 618 17.02 -36.61 25.41
C LYS A 618 17.29 -35.73 24.21
N VAL A 619 16.51 -34.65 24.07
CA VAL A 619 16.84 -33.51 23.22
C VAL A 619 18.30 -33.18 23.52
N GLN A 620 19.19 -33.46 22.58
CA GLN A 620 20.51 -32.86 22.61
C GLN A 620 20.26 -31.36 22.61
N LYS A 621 20.58 -30.70 23.72
CA LYS A 621 20.76 -29.25 23.71
C LYS A 621 21.72 -28.99 22.55
N VAL A 622 21.21 -28.33 21.51
CA VAL A 622 22.05 -27.72 20.49
C VAL A 622 23.10 -26.94 21.26
N GLN A 623 24.34 -27.41 21.20
CA GLN A 623 25.46 -26.68 21.75
C GLN A 623 25.45 -25.34 21.03
N THR A 624 25.28 -24.27 21.81
CA THR A 624 25.53 -22.91 21.32
C THR A 624 26.90 -22.94 20.67
N PRO A 625 27.04 -22.53 19.39
CA PRO A 625 28.35 -22.43 18.78
C PRO A 625 29.22 -21.55 19.68
N THR A 626 30.41 -22.05 19.98
CA THR A 626 31.56 -21.35 20.52
C THR A 626 31.60 -19.94 19.92
N THR A 627 31.70 -18.91 20.77
CA THR A 627 31.70 -17.49 20.37
C THR A 627 32.62 -17.24 19.19
N VAL A 628 32.04 -17.15 18.00
CA VAL A 628 32.72 -16.73 16.78
C VAL A 628 33.16 -15.28 17.01
N PRO A 629 34.40 -14.88 16.68
CA PRO A 629 34.83 -13.50 16.82
C PRO A 629 33.91 -12.59 16.00
N GLN A 630 33.13 -11.76 16.69
CA GLN A 630 32.26 -10.78 16.07
C GLN A 630 33.15 -9.66 15.51
N SER A 631 33.27 -9.59 14.18
CA SER A 631 33.94 -8.46 13.54
C SER A 631 32.91 -7.33 13.33
N ARG A 632 33.36 -6.08 13.44
CA ARG A 632 32.56 -4.90 13.11
C ARG A 632 33.16 -4.24 11.88
N LEU A 633 32.31 -3.77 10.98
CA LEU A 633 32.72 -2.96 9.84
C LEU A 633 32.05 -1.59 9.98
N ARG A 634 32.88 -0.56 10.10
CA ARG A 634 32.43 0.83 10.00
C ARG A 634 32.38 1.23 8.55
N ILE A 635 31.25 1.78 8.13
CA ILE A 635 31.01 2.21 6.76
C ILE A 635 30.77 3.71 6.76
N LYS A 636 31.56 4.45 5.96
CA LYS A 636 31.32 5.84 5.60
C LYS A 636 30.51 5.88 4.30
N TRP A 637 29.45 6.67 4.30
CA TRP A 637 28.59 6.85 3.15
C TRP A 637 28.14 8.31 3.02
N GLY A 638 27.57 8.61 1.86
CA GLY A 638 26.99 9.90 1.57
C GLY A 638 25.63 9.78 0.90
N ARG A 639 24.85 10.86 0.98
CA ARG A 639 23.59 11.03 0.26
C ARG A 639 23.56 12.40 -0.41
N SER A 640 23.08 12.42 -1.64
CA SER A 640 22.99 13.62 -2.47
C SER A 640 21.65 13.64 -3.23
N GLY A 641 21.49 14.56 -4.18
CA GLY A 641 20.37 14.53 -5.13
C GLY A 641 19.00 14.44 -4.44
N LEU A 642 18.15 13.51 -4.90
CA LEU A 642 16.80 13.35 -4.35
C LEU A 642 16.78 12.55 -3.05
N ALA A 643 17.83 11.78 -2.73
CA ALA A 643 17.92 11.04 -1.47
C ALA A 643 17.91 11.95 -0.23
N ARG A 644 18.22 13.25 -0.38
CA ARG A 644 18.09 14.25 0.69
C ARG A 644 16.67 14.38 1.24
N PHE A 645 15.65 13.99 0.45
CA PHE A 645 14.23 14.00 0.84
C PHE A 645 13.74 12.70 1.50
N LEU A 646 14.65 11.77 1.80
CA LEU A 646 14.33 10.57 2.58
C LEU A 646 14.50 10.84 4.08
N SER A 647 13.52 10.40 4.87
CA SER A 647 13.62 10.47 6.33
C SER A 647 14.73 9.55 6.85
N HIS A 648 15.17 9.74 8.09
CA HIS A 648 16.19 8.86 8.68
C HIS A 648 15.78 7.38 8.64
N LEU A 649 14.52 7.07 8.94
CA LEU A 649 14.00 5.70 8.90
C LEU A 649 14.00 5.11 7.48
N ASP A 650 13.68 5.91 6.48
CA ASP A 650 13.70 5.50 5.08
C ASP A 650 15.13 5.18 4.61
N ASN A 651 16.11 6.02 4.99
CA ASN A 651 17.53 5.76 4.72
C ASN A 651 17.99 4.45 5.36
N MET A 652 17.65 4.22 6.63
CA MET A 652 18.02 2.98 7.34
C MET A 652 17.45 1.74 6.64
N LYS A 653 16.19 1.79 6.20
CA LYS A 653 15.56 0.69 5.46
C LYS A 653 16.21 0.47 4.10
N ALA A 654 16.50 1.54 3.37
CA ALA A 654 17.14 1.45 2.06
C ALA A 654 18.55 0.83 2.17
N ILE A 655 19.32 1.22 3.18
CA ILE A 655 20.62 0.63 3.51
C ILE A 655 20.47 -0.84 3.93
N GLU A 656 19.51 -1.19 4.79
CA GLU A 656 19.28 -2.60 5.17
C GLU A 656 19.00 -3.48 3.93
N ARG A 657 18.20 -2.99 2.98
CA ARG A 657 17.93 -3.72 1.74
C ARG A 657 19.17 -3.85 0.86
N ALA A 658 19.97 -2.79 0.72
CA ALA A 658 21.24 -2.82 -0.01
C ALA A 658 22.21 -3.86 0.58
N LEU A 659 22.33 -3.86 1.90
CA LEU A 659 23.13 -4.83 2.65
C LEU A 659 22.66 -6.27 2.40
N ARG A 660 21.34 -6.53 2.43
CA ARG A 660 20.77 -7.85 2.14
C ARG A 660 21.04 -8.31 0.70
N ARG A 661 20.95 -7.41 -0.29
CA ARG A 661 21.27 -7.74 -1.69
C ARG A 661 22.75 -8.01 -1.91
N ALA A 662 23.62 -7.30 -1.18
CA ALA A 662 25.07 -7.53 -1.20
C ALA A 662 25.47 -8.90 -0.60
N ASN A 663 24.55 -9.59 0.10
CA ASN A 663 24.72 -10.92 0.66
C ASN A 663 25.94 -11.03 1.60
N LEU A 664 26.22 -9.97 2.37
CA LEU A 664 27.27 -9.98 3.38
C LEU A 664 26.85 -10.84 4.61
N PRO A 665 27.81 -11.44 5.33
CA PRO A 665 27.54 -12.36 6.45
C PRO A 665 27.23 -11.61 7.76
N PHE A 666 26.10 -10.90 7.82
CA PHE A 666 25.71 -10.11 8.99
C PHE A 666 25.29 -10.95 10.19
N SER A 667 25.68 -10.48 11.37
CA SER A 667 25.08 -10.95 12.62
C SER A 667 23.68 -10.40 12.79
N PHE A 668 22.75 -11.27 13.19
CA PHE A 668 21.38 -10.89 13.51
C PHE A 668 21.13 -10.81 15.03
N SER A 669 20.16 -10.01 15.43
CA SER A 669 19.68 -9.95 16.81
C SER A 669 19.04 -11.27 17.24
N GLN A 670 19.12 -11.57 18.54
CA GLN A 670 18.41 -12.71 19.12
C GLN A 670 16.93 -12.36 19.33
N GLY A 671 16.03 -13.32 19.11
CA GLY A 671 14.60 -13.17 19.34
C GLY A 671 13.73 -13.50 18.13
N PHE A 672 12.42 -13.28 18.25
CA PHE A 672 11.43 -13.68 17.24
C PHE A 672 11.50 -12.91 15.92
N ARG A 673 12.23 -11.79 15.87
CA ARG A 673 12.53 -11.04 14.63
C ARG A 673 14.01 -10.72 14.60
N PRO A 674 14.85 -11.65 14.09
CA PRO A 674 16.26 -11.38 13.90
C PRO A 674 16.41 -10.21 12.93
N LYS A 675 16.91 -9.08 13.42
CA LYS A 675 17.26 -7.92 12.61
C LYS A 675 18.77 -7.85 12.46
N PRO A 676 19.29 -7.41 11.30
CA PRO A 676 20.71 -7.11 11.16
C PRO A 676 21.13 -6.16 12.28
N LYS A 677 22.26 -6.45 12.94
CA LYS A 677 22.80 -5.59 13.98
C LYS A 677 23.54 -4.43 13.33
N ILE A 678 22.85 -3.30 13.22
CA ILE A 678 23.36 -2.06 12.65
C ILE A 678 23.30 -0.96 13.71
N SER A 679 24.37 -0.19 13.87
CA SER A 679 24.43 1.01 14.71
C SER A 679 24.72 2.22 13.86
N TYR A 680 23.77 3.16 13.79
CA TYR A 680 23.89 4.37 12.98
C TYR A 680 24.53 5.52 13.78
N GLY A 681 25.26 6.39 13.08
CA GLY A 681 25.72 7.67 13.60
C GLY A 681 24.58 8.71 13.75
N PRO A 682 24.91 9.94 14.19
CA PRO A 682 23.93 11.00 14.38
C PRO A 682 23.12 11.31 13.11
N PRO A 683 21.79 11.42 13.22
CA PRO A 683 20.93 11.62 12.05
C PRO A 683 21.15 13.00 11.42
N LEU A 684 21.01 13.06 10.10
CA LEU A 684 21.03 14.30 9.33
C LEU A 684 19.61 14.80 9.07
N SER A 685 19.39 16.12 9.17
CA SER A 685 18.13 16.79 8.88
C SER A 685 17.60 16.46 7.48
N LEU A 686 16.28 16.42 7.33
CA LEU A 686 15.61 16.27 6.03
C LEU A 686 15.97 17.45 5.12
N GLY A 687 16.21 17.19 3.83
CA GLY A 687 16.60 18.19 2.84
C GLY A 687 18.12 18.38 2.72
N PHE A 688 18.92 17.87 3.68
CA PHE A 688 20.36 18.07 3.68
C PHE A 688 21.09 16.94 2.94
N THR A 689 22.18 17.28 2.26
CA THR A 689 23.10 16.33 1.64
C THR A 689 24.30 16.07 2.56
N SER A 690 25.02 14.97 2.35
CA SER A 690 26.23 14.67 3.14
C SER A 690 27.16 13.70 2.43
N GLU A 691 28.44 13.81 2.74
CA GLU A 691 29.48 12.81 2.46
C GLU A 691 30.14 12.26 3.75
N ALA A 692 29.54 12.51 4.91
CA ALA A 692 30.11 12.18 6.21
C ALA A 692 29.10 11.46 7.09
N GLU A 693 28.32 10.54 6.51
CA GLU A 693 27.44 9.65 7.25
C GLU A 693 28.17 8.36 7.62
N TYR A 694 27.88 7.79 8.79
CA TYR A 694 28.53 6.57 9.26
C TYR A 694 27.53 5.59 9.87
N PHE A 695 27.78 4.30 9.67
CA PHE A 695 27.14 3.24 10.42
C PHE A 695 28.09 2.06 10.61
N ASP A 696 27.89 1.33 11.71
CA ASP A 696 28.62 0.12 12.02
C ASP A 696 27.69 -1.08 11.81
N ILE A 697 28.19 -2.09 11.08
CA ILE A 697 27.54 -3.40 10.96
C ILE A 697 28.31 -4.43 11.77
N GLN A 698 27.59 -5.37 12.39
CA GLN A 698 28.19 -6.53 13.02
C GLN A 698 28.10 -7.73 12.07
N LEU A 699 29.20 -8.47 11.96
CA LEU A 699 29.37 -9.59 11.02
C LEU A 699 29.73 -10.88 11.77
N ASP A 700 29.25 -12.00 11.25
CA ASP A 700 29.52 -13.34 11.81
C ASP A 700 30.92 -13.84 11.45
N VAL A 701 31.51 -13.34 10.37
CA VAL A 701 32.88 -13.65 9.96
C VAL A 701 33.66 -12.36 9.66
N PRO A 702 35.00 -12.36 9.78
CA PRO A 702 35.83 -11.25 9.31
C PRO A 702 35.58 -10.96 7.84
N VAL A 703 35.42 -9.67 7.49
CA VAL A 703 35.22 -9.24 6.11
C VAL A 703 36.54 -8.75 5.50
N HIS A 704 36.79 -9.16 4.26
CA HIS A 704 37.91 -8.79 3.41
C HIS A 704 37.41 -7.92 2.23
N ASP A 705 38.28 -7.10 1.67
CA ASP A 705 37.93 -6.09 0.64
C ASP A 705 37.20 -6.67 -0.57
N TYR A 706 37.52 -7.89 -1.01
CA TYR A 706 36.85 -8.52 -2.15
C TYR A 706 35.34 -8.79 -1.90
N MET A 707 34.93 -8.96 -0.64
CA MET A 707 33.51 -9.14 -0.27
C MET A 707 32.73 -7.82 -0.30
N LEU A 708 33.43 -6.67 -0.27
CA LEU A 708 32.82 -5.35 -0.33
C LEU A 708 32.59 -4.87 -1.77
N GLY A 709 33.15 -5.54 -2.77
CA GLY A 709 33.05 -5.16 -4.18
C GLY A 709 31.62 -5.10 -4.72
N ASN A 710 30.69 -5.87 -4.14
CA ASN A 710 29.27 -5.81 -4.50
C ASN A 710 28.50 -4.74 -3.70
N LEU A 711 28.99 -4.32 -2.54
CA LEU A 711 28.25 -3.44 -1.63
C LEU A 711 27.96 -2.08 -2.26
N SER A 712 28.94 -1.48 -2.95
CA SER A 712 28.76 -0.18 -3.61
C SER A 712 27.69 -0.21 -4.70
N ARG A 713 27.58 -1.31 -5.45
CA ARG A 713 26.61 -1.48 -6.54
C ARG A 713 25.18 -1.65 -6.04
N GLU A 714 25.03 -2.13 -4.81
CA GLU A 714 23.73 -2.39 -4.20
C GLU A 714 23.16 -1.15 -3.51
N PHE A 715 23.92 -0.07 -3.33
CA PHE A 715 23.38 1.15 -2.74
C PHE A 715 22.31 1.77 -3.66
N PRO A 716 21.23 2.36 -3.09
CA PRO A 716 20.21 3.03 -3.90
C PRO A 716 20.79 4.23 -4.68
N PRO A 717 20.12 4.70 -5.75
CA PRO A 717 20.52 5.92 -6.44
C PRO A 717 20.66 7.11 -5.48
N ASP A 718 21.65 7.96 -5.75
CA ASP A 718 22.06 9.11 -4.93
C ASP A 718 22.68 8.78 -3.56
N PHE A 719 22.89 7.50 -3.23
CA PHE A 719 23.70 7.06 -2.09
C PHE A 719 25.09 6.64 -2.57
N ASN A 720 26.13 7.08 -1.86
CA ASN A 720 27.52 6.81 -2.20
C ASN A 720 28.22 6.08 -1.07
N LEU A 721 28.87 4.94 -1.37
CA LEU A 721 29.79 4.30 -0.43
C LEU A 721 31.15 4.99 -0.54
N LEU A 722 31.63 5.57 0.57
CA LEU A 722 32.83 6.42 0.57
C LEU A 722 34.04 5.79 1.25
N GLY A 723 33.82 4.81 2.13
CA GLY A 723 34.92 4.08 2.75
C GLY A 723 34.44 3.04 3.76
N THR A 724 35.33 2.12 4.10
CA THR A 724 35.06 1.06 5.07
C THR A 724 36.28 0.81 5.95
N LYS A 725 36.09 0.51 7.24
CA LYS A 725 37.16 0.12 8.15
C LYS A 725 36.72 -1.02 9.06
N SER A 726 37.52 -2.07 9.13
CA SER A 726 37.32 -3.18 10.06
C SER A 726 37.71 -2.75 11.47
N LEU A 727 36.82 -2.95 12.42
CA LEU A 727 37.01 -2.66 13.84
C LEU A 727 37.12 -3.99 14.61
N LEU A 728 38.13 -4.07 15.47
CA LEU A 728 38.37 -5.24 16.33
C LEU A 728 37.84 -4.96 17.74
N GLY A 729 36.97 -5.83 18.24
CA GLY A 729 36.49 -5.77 19.63
C GLY A 729 35.17 -5.01 19.82
N LYS A 730 34.89 -4.66 21.08
CA LYS A 730 33.67 -3.92 21.47
C LYS A 730 33.93 -2.42 21.35
N THR A 731 33.26 -1.79 20.41
CA THR A 731 33.31 -0.33 20.21
C THR A 731 32.08 0.34 20.85
N GLN A 732 32.22 1.59 21.28
CA GLN A 732 31.07 2.41 21.68
C GLN A 732 30.22 2.77 20.45
N SER A 733 29.00 3.30 20.67
CA SER A 733 28.16 3.72 19.55
C SER A 733 28.68 5.01 18.92
N LEU A 734 28.70 5.08 17.60
CA LEU A 734 29.06 6.31 16.86
C LEU A 734 28.32 7.55 17.37
N SER A 735 27.01 7.42 17.62
CA SER A 735 26.18 8.53 18.11
C SER A 735 26.57 9.04 19.51
N SER A 736 27.23 8.24 20.33
CA SER A 736 27.72 8.68 21.65
C SER A 736 29.14 9.23 21.60
N GLN A 737 29.91 8.87 20.57
CA GLN A 737 31.29 9.31 20.42
C GLN A 737 31.33 10.65 19.66
N LEU A 738 30.61 10.80 18.56
CA LEU A 738 30.68 12.01 17.73
C LEU A 738 30.04 13.22 18.43
N ASN A 739 30.76 14.34 18.46
CA ASN A 739 30.32 15.58 19.11
C ASN A 739 30.54 16.84 18.25
N LEU A 740 31.09 16.73 17.04
CA LEU A 740 31.25 17.85 16.12
C LEU A 740 30.78 17.47 14.71
N ALA A 741 30.08 18.39 14.05
CA ALA A 741 29.73 18.29 12.63
C ALA A 741 30.18 19.54 11.88
N VAL A 742 30.60 19.34 10.63
CA VAL A 742 31.01 20.40 9.71
C VAL A 742 30.03 20.46 8.55
N TYR A 743 29.46 21.63 8.32
CA TYR A 743 28.49 21.90 7.25
C TYR A 743 29.02 22.98 6.31
N GLU A 744 28.74 22.83 5.03
CA GLU A 744 28.99 23.82 3.98
C GLU A 744 27.65 24.26 3.38
N VAL A 745 27.55 25.54 3.04
CA VAL A 745 26.42 26.11 2.29
C VAL A 745 26.91 27.26 1.42
N ASP A 746 26.49 27.29 0.17
CA ASP A 746 26.79 28.40 -0.74
C ASP A 746 25.67 29.45 -0.63
N LEU A 747 26.05 30.70 -0.36
CA LEU A 747 25.14 31.82 -0.09
C LEU A 747 25.32 32.94 -1.12
N PRO A 748 24.23 33.54 -1.64
CA PRO A 748 24.29 34.70 -2.53
C PRO A 748 24.45 36.00 -1.71
N VAL A 749 25.44 36.04 -0.82
CA VAL A 749 25.74 37.17 0.08
C VAL A 749 27.18 37.58 -0.18
N ASP A 750 27.47 38.88 -0.14
CA ASP A 750 28.83 39.40 -0.30
C ASP A 750 29.80 38.76 0.73
N ILE A 751 31.04 38.50 0.30
CA ILE A 751 31.99 37.78 1.16
C ILE A 751 32.44 38.62 2.36
N GLU A 752 32.55 39.94 2.22
CA GLU A 752 32.94 40.81 3.33
C GLU A 752 31.81 40.90 4.37
N ASP A 753 30.55 40.97 3.92
CA ASP A 753 29.38 40.88 4.80
C ASP A 753 29.33 39.54 5.56
N LEU A 754 29.65 38.43 4.87
CA LEU A 754 29.73 37.10 5.50
C LEU A 754 30.86 37.02 6.52
N LYS A 755 32.04 37.55 6.21
CA LYS A 755 33.18 37.60 7.16
C LYS A 755 32.81 38.39 8.40
N GLU A 756 32.19 39.56 8.22
CA GLU A 756 31.77 40.41 9.33
C GLU A 756 30.76 39.68 10.23
N LYS A 757 29.72 39.07 9.65
CA LYS A 757 28.73 38.28 10.41
C LYS A 757 29.36 37.08 11.12
N CYS A 758 30.29 36.36 10.48
CA CYS A 758 31.03 35.27 11.13
C CYS A 758 31.75 35.77 12.40
N SER A 759 32.48 36.88 12.30
CA SER A 759 33.18 37.49 13.43
C SER A 759 32.23 37.94 14.54
N GLN A 760 31.14 38.63 14.19
CA GLN A 760 30.12 39.07 15.16
C GLN A 760 29.53 37.90 15.95
N ILE A 761 29.19 36.79 15.28
CA ILE A 761 28.64 35.60 15.94
C ILE A 761 29.69 34.93 16.82
N LEU A 762 30.94 34.83 16.37
CA LEU A 762 32.03 34.22 17.15
C LEU A 762 32.46 35.09 18.35
N GLU A 763 32.31 36.41 18.29
CA GLU A 763 32.63 37.31 19.41
C GLU A 763 31.47 37.47 20.40
N ALA A 764 30.23 37.14 20.00
CA ALA A 764 29.06 37.19 20.88
C ALA A 764 29.22 36.26 22.09
N SER A 765 28.82 36.75 23.27
CA SER A 765 28.83 35.97 24.51
C SER A 765 27.70 34.93 24.55
N GLU A 766 26.56 35.24 23.95
CA GLU A 766 25.33 34.44 23.95
C GLU A 766 24.59 34.64 22.63
N LEU A 767 23.87 33.62 22.16
CA LEU A 767 23.00 33.70 20.98
C LEU A 767 21.69 32.99 21.28
N HIS A 768 20.66 33.76 21.65
CA HIS A 768 19.34 33.23 22.00
C HIS A 768 18.35 33.33 20.85
N PHE A 769 17.57 32.27 20.63
CA PHE A 769 16.47 32.27 19.68
C PHE A 769 15.34 31.33 20.12
N GLN A 770 14.14 31.58 19.60
CA GLN A 770 12.96 30.78 19.88
C GLN A 770 12.88 29.61 18.90
N ARG A 771 13.02 28.39 19.42
CA ARG A 771 12.82 27.15 18.66
C ARG A 771 11.38 26.68 18.81
N GLU A 772 10.70 26.48 17.69
CA GLU A 772 9.40 25.84 17.70
C GLU A 772 9.52 24.33 18.02
N THR A 773 8.72 23.88 18.97
CA THR A 773 8.58 22.48 19.35
C THR A 773 7.11 22.07 19.33
N LYS A 774 6.83 20.77 19.41
CA LYS A 774 5.44 20.26 19.51
C LYS A 774 4.67 20.83 20.70
N SER A 775 5.35 21.32 21.72
CA SER A 775 4.79 21.91 22.94
C SER A 775 4.81 23.45 22.96
N GLY A 776 5.10 24.10 21.83
CA GLY A 776 5.26 25.55 21.71
C GLY A 776 6.71 25.97 21.54
N PHE A 777 7.02 27.24 21.79
CA PHE A 777 8.36 27.78 21.61
C PHE A 777 9.24 27.56 22.84
N VAL A 778 10.51 27.24 22.60
CA VAL A 778 11.53 27.07 23.63
C VAL A 778 12.68 28.00 23.31
N ASP A 779 13.13 28.74 24.31
CA ASP A 779 14.33 29.57 24.20
C ASP A 779 15.59 28.70 24.16
N VAL A 780 16.46 28.93 23.19
CA VAL A 780 17.67 28.15 22.95
C VAL A 780 18.88 29.08 22.89
N GLU A 781 19.82 28.88 23.81
CA GLU A 781 21.16 29.49 23.75
C GLU A 781 22.05 28.61 22.85
N GLY A 782 22.41 29.12 21.68
CA GLY A 782 23.12 28.38 20.64
C GLY A 782 24.62 28.68 20.53
N ARG A 783 25.13 29.76 21.13
CA ARG A 783 26.50 30.25 20.90
C ARG A 783 27.53 29.19 21.27
N LYS A 784 27.36 28.50 22.40
CA LYS A 784 28.30 27.46 22.86
C LYS A 784 28.45 26.29 21.89
N ALA A 785 27.44 26.04 21.07
CA ALA A 785 27.46 25.00 20.06
C ALA A 785 28.09 25.46 18.73
N ILE A 786 28.54 26.71 18.60
CA ILE A 786 29.22 27.23 17.41
C ILE A 786 30.72 27.24 17.70
N ILE A 787 31.44 26.30 17.11
CA ILE A 787 32.88 26.10 17.37
C ILE A 787 33.72 27.01 16.48
N ASP A 788 33.36 27.12 15.21
CA ASP A 788 34.10 27.89 14.21
C ASP A 788 33.22 28.22 13.01
N LEU A 789 33.48 29.35 12.36
CA LEU A 789 32.81 29.83 11.15
C LEU A 789 33.85 30.38 10.20
N THR A 790 33.90 29.86 8.98
CA THR A 790 34.83 30.35 7.94
C THR A 790 34.10 30.54 6.63
N CYS A 791 34.59 31.45 5.78
CA CYS A 791 34.01 31.70 4.47
C CYS A 791 35.07 31.83 3.38
N GLU A 792 34.72 31.44 2.16
CA GLU A 792 35.57 31.48 0.97
C GLU A 792 34.77 31.85 -0.28
N GLU A 793 35.44 32.48 -1.26
CA GLU A 793 34.84 32.76 -2.56
C GLU A 793 34.70 31.45 -3.35
N THR A 794 33.64 31.35 -4.15
CA THR A 794 33.48 30.20 -5.07
C THR A 794 33.27 30.65 -6.50
N ASP A 795 33.65 29.77 -7.44
CA ASP A 795 33.61 30.06 -8.88
C ASP A 795 32.19 30.28 -9.46
N ASN A 796 31.14 30.00 -8.67
CA ASN A 796 29.75 30.04 -9.12
C ASN A 796 29.03 31.38 -8.84
N GLY A 797 29.75 32.38 -8.33
CA GLY A 797 29.20 33.72 -8.00
C GLY A 797 28.52 33.79 -6.63
N ASN A 798 28.44 32.69 -5.88
CA ASN A 798 28.09 32.67 -4.46
C ASN A 798 29.34 32.54 -3.60
N ASN A 799 29.19 32.75 -2.30
CA ASN A 799 30.25 32.58 -1.31
C ASN A 799 29.91 31.44 -0.37
N ARG A 800 30.90 30.60 -0.09
CA ARG A 800 30.72 29.42 0.76
C ARG A 800 30.90 29.78 2.21
N LEU A 801 29.94 29.39 3.04
CA LEU A 801 30.03 29.41 4.48
C LEU A 801 30.24 27.99 5.01
N THR A 802 31.29 27.81 5.80
CA THR A 802 31.59 26.57 6.52
C THR A 802 31.31 26.76 8.01
N MET A 803 30.41 25.93 8.54
CA MET A 803 29.95 25.97 9.93
C MET A 803 30.42 24.73 10.68
N LYS A 804 31.25 24.90 11.71
CA LYS A 804 31.59 23.83 12.66
C LYS A 804 30.69 23.94 13.89
N THR A 805 29.72 23.03 13.98
CA THR A 805 28.71 23.04 15.05
C THR A 805 28.86 21.82 15.96
N GLY A 806 28.73 22.05 17.26
CA GLY A 806 28.72 21.02 18.30
C GLY A 806 27.49 20.13 18.25
N MET A 807 27.65 18.94 18.81
CA MET A 807 26.65 17.93 19.12
C MET A 807 26.98 17.34 20.50
N ALA A 808 26.02 16.62 21.10
CA ALA A 808 26.21 15.91 22.36
C ALA A 808 26.80 16.81 23.48
N ASP A 809 28.03 16.53 23.93
CA ASP A 809 28.71 17.24 25.01
C ASP A 809 29.19 18.65 24.63
N LEU A 810 29.16 19.02 23.34
CA LEU A 810 29.51 20.37 22.86
C LEU A 810 28.27 21.27 22.64
N GLY A 811 27.10 20.87 23.13
CA GLY A 811 25.84 21.58 22.84
C GLY A 811 25.30 21.24 21.45
N PHE A 812 24.15 21.82 21.06
CA PHE A 812 23.52 21.53 19.78
C PHE A 812 22.80 22.74 19.19
N ILE A 813 23.19 23.12 17.98
CA ILE A 813 22.50 24.10 17.14
C ILE A 813 22.32 23.50 15.74
N LYS A 814 21.12 23.64 15.15
CA LYS A 814 20.94 23.20 13.77
C LYS A 814 21.55 24.24 12.82
N PRO A 815 22.19 23.82 11.72
CA PRO A 815 22.69 24.76 10.72
C PRO A 815 21.61 25.72 10.20
N LEU A 816 20.38 25.22 9.99
CA LEU A 816 19.26 26.06 9.55
C LEU A 816 18.88 27.12 10.59
N GLU A 817 18.94 26.80 11.89
CA GLU A 817 18.67 27.76 12.97
C GLU A 817 19.76 28.82 13.05
N LEU A 818 21.02 28.43 12.83
CA LEU A 818 22.14 29.38 12.74
C LEU A 818 22.01 30.32 11.54
N LEU A 819 21.64 29.80 10.37
CA LEU A 819 21.41 30.61 9.17
C LEU A 819 20.22 31.56 9.33
N GLN A 820 19.14 31.08 9.96
CA GLN A 820 17.93 31.87 10.18
C GLN A 820 18.11 32.97 11.24
N HIS A 821 18.74 32.65 12.37
CA HIS A 821 18.76 33.53 13.54
C HIS A 821 20.12 34.21 13.75
N GLY A 822 21.22 33.58 13.38
CA GLY A 822 22.55 34.18 13.46
C GLY A 822 22.88 35.05 12.24
N PHE A 823 22.65 34.50 11.03
CA PHE A 823 22.86 35.23 9.78
C PHE A 823 21.62 36.01 9.30
N GLU A 824 20.49 35.89 10.01
CA GLU A 824 19.25 36.63 9.75
C GLU A 824 18.73 36.44 8.32
N LEU A 825 18.97 35.27 7.72
CA LEU A 825 18.56 34.99 6.35
C LEU A 825 17.04 34.82 6.25
N PRO A 826 16.40 35.36 5.20
CA PRO A 826 14.95 35.32 5.09
C PRO A 826 14.45 33.90 4.73
N PRO A 827 13.23 33.51 5.16
CA PRO A 827 12.72 32.15 4.99
C PRO A 827 12.68 31.63 3.55
N ASN A 828 12.43 32.52 2.58
CA ASN A 828 12.43 32.18 1.16
C ASN A 828 13.82 31.74 0.69
N LEU A 829 14.88 32.44 1.10
CA LEU A 829 16.25 32.04 0.75
C LEU A 829 16.61 30.71 1.41
N LEU A 830 16.32 30.56 2.71
CA LEU A 830 16.61 29.34 3.48
C LEU A 830 16.05 28.07 2.82
N SER A 831 14.87 28.17 2.23
CA SER A 831 14.21 27.03 1.58
C SER A 831 14.85 26.58 0.25
N GLU A 832 15.67 27.44 -0.36
CA GLU A 832 16.40 27.15 -1.59
C GLU A 832 17.82 26.63 -1.34
N LEU A 833 18.34 26.81 -0.12
CA LEU A 833 19.69 26.42 0.24
C LEU A 833 19.86 24.90 0.28
N GLU A 834 20.95 24.42 -0.30
CA GLU A 834 21.43 23.06 -0.08
C GLU A 834 22.52 23.08 1.00
N ILE A 835 22.17 22.64 2.20
CA ILE A 835 23.13 22.49 3.29
C ILE A 835 23.78 21.11 3.19
N HIS A 836 25.10 21.09 3.10
CA HIS A 836 25.90 19.89 2.90
C HIS A 836 26.73 19.55 4.15
N ARG A 837 26.54 18.37 4.74
CA ARG A 837 27.40 17.90 5.84
C ARG A 837 28.69 17.28 5.29
N LYS A 838 29.78 18.04 5.42
CA LYS A 838 31.13 17.71 4.94
C LYS A 838 31.89 16.76 5.85
N GLY A 839 31.67 16.86 7.17
CA GLY A 839 32.44 16.11 8.16
C GLY A 839 31.70 15.85 9.46
N MET A 840 32.10 14.79 10.15
CA MET A 840 31.73 14.52 11.54
C MET A 840 32.99 14.06 12.29
N TYR A 841 33.17 14.52 13.52
CA TYR A 841 34.37 14.28 14.30
C TYR A 841 34.04 14.09 15.78
N ARG A 842 34.99 13.48 16.50
CA ARG A 842 35.15 13.69 17.95
C ARG A 842 36.17 14.80 18.14
N MET A 843 35.80 15.86 18.82
CA MET A 843 36.72 16.92 19.25
C MET A 843 37.13 16.67 20.70
N GLU A 844 38.43 16.50 20.92
CA GLU A 844 39.05 16.32 22.24
C GLU A 844 40.33 17.17 22.32
N ASN A 845 40.44 18.04 23.34
CA ASN A 845 41.60 18.91 23.55
C ASN A 845 42.00 19.69 22.27
N CYS A 846 41.02 20.21 21.54
CA CYS A 846 41.17 20.90 20.25
C CYS A 846 41.66 20.04 19.05
N ASN A 847 41.82 18.73 19.22
CA ASN A 847 42.11 17.82 18.13
C ASN A 847 40.82 17.22 17.55
N LEU A 848 40.76 17.15 16.22
CA LEU A 848 39.67 16.47 15.50
C LEU A 848 40.08 15.03 15.22
N ILE A 849 39.33 14.08 15.75
CA ILE A 849 39.52 12.65 15.54
C ILE A 849 38.51 12.18 14.50
N ASP A 850 39.00 11.58 13.40
CA ASP A 850 38.14 11.03 12.34
C ASP A 850 37.35 9.82 12.87
N PRO A 851 36.08 9.62 12.45
CA PRO A 851 35.29 8.49 12.90
C PRO A 851 35.91 7.13 12.58
N PHE A 852 36.77 7.01 11.58
CA PHE A 852 37.52 5.76 11.37
C PHE A 852 38.54 5.49 12.47
N ASP A 853 39.07 6.50 13.15
CA ASP A 853 40.09 6.33 14.19
C ASP A 853 39.50 6.15 15.60
N LEU A 854 38.18 6.21 15.72
CA LEU A 854 37.45 5.93 16.96
C LEU A 854 37.28 4.42 17.20
N LEU A 855 37.75 3.95 18.36
CA LEU A 855 37.61 2.57 18.84
C LEU A 855 36.35 2.33 19.67
#